data_AF-A0A194V409-F1
#
_entry.id   AF-A0A194V409-F1
#
_cell.length_a   1.000
_cell.length_b   1.000
_cell.length_c   1.000
_cell.angle_alpha   90.00
_cell.angle_beta   90.00
_cell.angle_gamma   90.00
#
_symmetry.space_group_name_H-M   'P 1'
#
loop_
_entity.id
_entity.type
_entity.pdbx_description
1 polymer ?
#
loop_
_entity_poly.entity_id
_entity_poly.type
_entity_poly.pdbx_seq_one_letter_code
_entity_poly.pdbx_strand_id
1 'polypeptide(L)'
;MALRSARAFVLGALALTSTAAAFQNYSSSSPDIDALRAQLALMDNRPKDCPPCFNCLLPAFTCGQYADCNTFNGQCSCPAGFGGVDCIEPLCGSLARGNEHRQIREGRDCECDEGWSGLNCNMCTEDKACNALMESEEGGVCYQMGNVLKNNYQMCDVTNQKIRDLLGTQIPQVTFTCDAPENRCDFQFWVDRRESFYCTLDDCESSYDFSDASQNKTSYSCKTVECSCIPDRMLCGENGSVDITDFLTEEIKGPGSFKCTRGKGGVNKCSFEEPAMNDLINQMFGDASITLTCRSGECVHFSELPDYQPPVPKINTPLIAGVIAGCALFLVLVIVLTWYLSRRSFKYGPIHLDDSDDEALKLMADHKPASLQFEDVSYSLNGKQILNSIRGVAHPGEVTAIMGASGAGKTTFLDILARKNKRGTVNGDFYVNGEKVTDTDFKAVVGFVDQEDTMLPTLTVHETILNSALLRLPRDMTRAAKVQRVTEVEKQLGIYHIKDSLIGSEEGKGRGISGGEKRRVGIACELVTSPSILFLDEPTSGLDAYNAFNVIECLVTLAKDFKRTVIFTIHQPRSNIVALFDRLVLLAQGRPVYSGPFSQCQDYFDHIGYPCPPGFNIADYLVDLTMHVGTTTSFDDGTISADAASVGPSSTRAVKSIASISNVSLGEESGVEASSSRPKAKRRDSVRARQERELFTRRKTNVDTAASSDGEGETDAYKLRKQRPGVVPPQIIEDPHDLPPAAPGSTDLDILVNSFAESDISGTTHDEIQQAVTIAQSANGRNSNGYSVDGPNINISVVGKGYTRIGYLRQFVILSQRTWKNLYRNPLLMLTHYAIAILLGVLSGYLFYGLTSDIPGFQNRLGLFFFVLALFGFSTLTSLNVFSSERLLFTRERANGYYSPITYFASKVLFDIIPLRIIPPILMGIIIYPMTGLQADTAHFFVFLLVLVLFNLAAAAICLFIGIVCRDNSVANLIGSLVMLFSLLFAGLLLNQDKIPDGAKWLQWLSIFHYAFESLIVNEVSKLTLVDKKYGLDITVPGAAILSSFGFDNGAMWRDIACLGVYAAAFVVLAYAAMHILLVEKR
;
A
#
# COMPACT_ATOMS: atom_id res chain seq x y z
N MET A 1 -15.56 -29.70 -16.28
CA MET A 1 -14.78 -29.68 -17.54
C MET A 1 -13.32 -29.85 -17.15
N ALA A 2 -12.71 -30.99 -17.46
CA ALA A 2 -11.34 -31.35 -17.02
C ALA A 2 -10.54 -31.90 -18.22
N LEU A 3 -9.20 -31.93 -18.07
CA LEU A 3 -8.18 -32.09 -19.12
C LEU A 3 -7.99 -30.87 -20.04
N ARG A 4 -6.95 -30.07 -19.75
CA ARG A 4 -5.89 -29.59 -20.69
C ARG A 4 -4.94 -28.57 -20.02
N SER A 5 -4.31 -28.94 -18.91
CA SER A 5 -3.19 -28.18 -18.32
C SER A 5 -2.26 -29.10 -17.51
N ALA A 6 -1.67 -30.09 -18.18
CA ALA A 6 -0.79 -31.09 -17.57
C ALA A 6 0.12 -31.77 -18.61
N ARG A 7 0.94 -31.01 -19.34
CA ARG A 7 1.98 -31.58 -20.24
C ARG A 7 3.14 -30.62 -20.57
N ALA A 8 3.69 -29.99 -19.55
CA ALA A 8 4.91 -29.19 -19.64
C ALA A 8 5.75 -29.35 -18.36
N PHE A 9 6.39 -30.51 -18.18
CA PHE A 9 7.48 -30.73 -17.19
C PHE A 9 8.18 -32.11 -17.32
N VAL A 10 8.63 -32.47 -18.53
CA VAL A 10 9.66 -33.51 -18.77
C VAL A 10 10.50 -33.04 -19.97
N LEU A 11 11.77 -33.47 -20.06
CA LEU A 11 12.76 -33.13 -21.10
C LEU A 11 13.32 -31.69 -21.02
N GLY A 12 14.03 -31.42 -19.93
CA GLY A 12 14.89 -30.24 -19.77
C GLY A 12 16.18 -30.57 -19.02
N ALA A 13 16.93 -31.59 -19.46
CA ALA A 13 18.24 -31.96 -18.89
C ALA A 13 19.08 -32.91 -19.77
N LEU A 14 19.59 -32.42 -20.91
CA LEU A 14 20.85 -32.90 -21.52
C LEU A 14 21.33 -31.81 -22.47
N ALA A 15 22.57 -31.35 -22.30
CA ALA A 15 23.07 -30.12 -22.92
C ALA A 15 24.50 -30.29 -23.44
N LEU A 16 24.93 -29.33 -24.27
CA LEU A 16 26.32 -29.03 -24.64
C LEU A 16 27.06 -30.11 -25.47
N THR A 17 27.07 -29.94 -26.80
CA THR A 17 28.30 -29.91 -27.61
C THR A 17 28.03 -29.40 -29.04
N SER A 18 29.10 -29.13 -29.79
CA SER A 18 29.14 -28.77 -31.23
C SER A 18 28.34 -27.54 -31.71
N THR A 19 28.90 -26.35 -31.51
CA THR A 19 28.74 -25.19 -32.41
C THR A 19 30.12 -24.71 -32.88
N ALA A 20 30.77 -25.50 -33.73
CA ALA A 20 32.03 -25.15 -34.40
C ALA A 20 32.19 -26.02 -35.67
N ALA A 21 32.94 -25.52 -36.66
CA ALA A 21 33.28 -26.16 -37.94
C ALA A 21 32.09 -26.50 -38.87
N ALA A 22 31.67 -25.51 -39.67
CA ALA A 22 30.94 -25.69 -40.92
C ALA A 22 31.36 -24.66 -41.99
N PHE A 23 32.67 -24.35 -42.05
CA PHE A 23 33.28 -23.64 -43.19
C PHE A 23 33.82 -24.69 -44.18
N GLN A 24 33.83 -24.34 -45.47
CA GLN A 24 34.52 -25.05 -46.57
C GLN A 24 34.08 -26.51 -46.82
N ASN A 25 33.19 -26.71 -47.80
CA ASN A 25 33.58 -27.27 -49.10
C ASN A 25 32.37 -27.54 -50.03
N TYR A 26 32.11 -26.62 -50.95
CA TYR A 26 31.60 -26.97 -52.29
C TYR A 26 32.35 -26.12 -53.31
N SER A 27 33.38 -26.70 -53.91
CA SER A 27 34.23 -26.04 -54.90
C SER A 27 33.73 -26.26 -56.32
N SER A 28 33.51 -25.15 -57.03
CA SER A 28 33.64 -25.03 -58.50
C SER A 28 32.98 -26.13 -59.36
N SER A 29 31.73 -25.90 -59.76
CA SER A 29 31.14 -26.45 -60.99
C SER A 29 30.41 -25.32 -61.72
N SER A 30 30.52 -25.28 -63.05
CA SER A 30 30.03 -24.19 -63.92
C SER A 30 28.51 -24.00 -63.83
N PRO A 31 28.00 -22.75 -63.69
CA PRO A 31 26.56 -22.48 -63.56
C PRO A 31 25.75 -22.80 -64.84
N ASP A 32 26.35 -22.64 -66.02
CA ASP A 32 25.65 -22.66 -67.31
C ASP A 32 24.96 -23.98 -67.63
N ILE A 33 25.52 -25.11 -67.16
CA ILE A 33 25.10 -26.46 -67.57
C ILE A 33 23.77 -26.86 -66.93
N ASP A 34 23.52 -26.49 -65.66
CA ASP A 34 22.27 -26.84 -64.98
C ASP A 34 21.15 -25.81 -65.26
N ALA A 35 21.50 -24.55 -65.54
CA ALA A 35 20.57 -23.57 -66.11
C ALA A 35 19.99 -24.07 -67.44
N LEU A 36 20.84 -24.54 -68.36
CA LEU A 36 20.42 -25.07 -69.66
C LEU A 36 19.53 -26.33 -69.54
N ARG A 37 19.78 -27.18 -68.53
CA ARG A 37 18.90 -28.34 -68.22
C ARG A 37 17.53 -27.92 -67.70
N ALA A 38 17.47 -26.94 -66.80
CA ALA A 38 16.20 -26.40 -66.31
C ALA A 38 15.40 -25.75 -67.45
N GLN A 39 16.09 -25.03 -68.35
CA GLN A 39 15.51 -24.39 -69.53
C GLN A 39 14.91 -25.41 -70.51
N LEU A 40 15.60 -26.53 -70.77
CA LEU A 40 15.07 -27.64 -71.57
C LEU A 40 13.85 -28.31 -70.91
N ALA A 41 13.92 -28.61 -69.60
CA ALA A 41 12.83 -29.24 -68.86
C ALA A 41 11.54 -28.38 -68.82
N LEU A 42 11.66 -27.05 -68.92
CA LEU A 42 10.52 -26.13 -68.99
C LEU A 42 9.92 -25.94 -70.40
N MET A 43 10.58 -26.42 -71.47
CA MET A 43 10.10 -26.23 -72.86
C MET A 43 9.37 -27.44 -73.46
N ASP A 44 9.58 -28.65 -72.94
CA ASP A 44 9.13 -29.92 -73.57
C ASP A 44 7.61 -30.09 -73.75
N ASN A 45 6.77 -29.23 -73.15
CA ASN A 45 5.30 -29.30 -73.25
C ASN A 45 4.60 -27.96 -73.58
N ARG A 46 5.34 -26.98 -74.11
CA ARG A 46 4.82 -25.62 -74.36
C ARG A 46 4.16 -25.47 -75.76
N PRO A 47 2.96 -24.87 -75.89
CA PRO A 47 2.40 -24.48 -77.18
C PRO A 47 3.31 -23.49 -77.91
N LYS A 48 3.46 -23.66 -79.24
CA LYS A 48 4.44 -22.92 -80.06
C LYS A 48 4.29 -21.40 -80.02
N ASP A 49 3.08 -20.90 -79.81
CA ASP A 49 2.74 -19.48 -79.86
C ASP A 49 2.77 -18.80 -78.48
N CYS A 50 3.08 -19.54 -77.40
CA CYS A 50 3.22 -18.97 -76.06
C CYS A 50 4.64 -18.38 -75.89
N PRO A 51 4.82 -17.16 -75.34
CA PRO A 51 6.13 -16.61 -74.98
C PRO A 51 6.70 -17.28 -73.72
N PRO A 52 7.99 -17.07 -73.37
CA PRO A 52 8.55 -17.54 -72.10
C PRO A 52 8.07 -16.63 -70.95
N CYS A 53 7.86 -17.20 -69.78
CA CYS A 53 7.69 -16.40 -68.56
C CYS A 53 8.99 -15.65 -68.26
N PHE A 54 8.89 -14.37 -67.87
CA PHE A 54 10.03 -13.58 -67.44
C PHE A 54 10.76 -14.28 -66.27
N ASN A 55 12.07 -14.39 -66.38
CA ASN A 55 12.95 -14.85 -65.30
C ASN A 55 14.36 -14.28 -65.54
N CYS A 56 14.79 -13.33 -64.70
CA CYS A 56 16.07 -12.64 -64.84
C CYS A 56 17.33 -13.52 -64.65
N LEU A 57 17.16 -14.80 -64.27
CA LEU A 57 18.23 -15.80 -64.26
C LEU A 57 18.48 -16.45 -65.63
N LEU A 58 17.67 -16.12 -66.65
CA LEU A 58 17.82 -16.62 -68.02
C LEU A 58 18.44 -15.53 -68.91
N PRO A 59 19.46 -15.82 -69.76
CA PRO A 59 20.11 -14.83 -70.63
C PRO A 59 19.23 -14.09 -71.67
N ALA A 60 17.92 -14.40 -71.73
CA ALA A 60 16.95 -13.73 -72.57
C ALA A 60 16.15 -12.63 -71.84
N PHE A 61 16.39 -12.43 -70.54
CA PHE A 61 15.73 -11.45 -69.69
C PHE A 61 16.75 -10.77 -68.77
N THR A 62 16.82 -9.44 -68.83
CA THR A 62 17.65 -8.62 -67.93
C THR A 62 16.75 -7.81 -67.01
N CYS A 63 17.30 -7.39 -65.86
CA CYS A 63 16.65 -6.39 -65.02
C CYS A 63 17.00 -4.99 -65.51
N GLY A 64 15.97 -4.15 -65.71
CA GLY A 64 16.12 -2.72 -65.93
C GLY A 64 16.62 -2.00 -64.68
N GLN A 65 17.08 -0.76 -64.87
CA GLN A 65 17.54 0.12 -63.78
C GLN A 65 18.65 -0.50 -62.89
N TYR A 66 19.46 -1.40 -63.47
CA TYR A 66 20.51 -2.17 -62.78
C TYR A 66 20.03 -2.91 -61.51
N ALA A 67 18.74 -3.26 -61.46
CA ALA A 67 18.11 -3.88 -60.29
C ALA A 67 18.58 -5.33 -60.07
N ASP A 68 18.77 -5.71 -58.79
CA ASP A 68 19.17 -7.07 -58.42
C ASP A 68 18.14 -8.13 -58.87
N CYS A 69 18.63 -9.21 -59.47
CA CYS A 69 17.81 -10.37 -59.80
C CYS A 69 17.62 -11.28 -58.58
N ASN A 70 16.38 -11.42 -58.09
CA ASN A 70 16.08 -12.26 -56.95
C ASN A 70 16.13 -13.75 -57.33
N THR A 71 17.16 -14.43 -56.85
CA THR A 71 17.48 -15.83 -57.16
C THR A 71 16.42 -16.86 -56.71
N PHE A 72 15.45 -16.48 -55.86
CA PHE A 72 14.41 -17.39 -55.36
C PHE A 72 13.13 -17.39 -56.20
N ASN A 73 12.79 -16.28 -56.87
CA ASN A 73 11.56 -16.15 -57.67
C ASN A 73 11.81 -15.77 -59.14
N GLY A 74 13.04 -15.38 -59.51
CA GLY A 74 13.38 -14.94 -60.87
C GLY A 74 12.84 -13.56 -61.26
N GLN A 75 12.42 -12.75 -60.28
CA GLN A 75 11.92 -11.39 -60.49
C GLN A 75 12.98 -10.35 -60.08
N CYS A 76 12.93 -9.17 -60.68
CA CYS A 76 13.85 -8.09 -60.38
C CYS A 76 13.43 -7.29 -59.13
N SER A 77 14.39 -6.87 -58.32
CA SER A 77 14.18 -6.14 -57.06
C SER A 77 14.18 -4.62 -57.30
N CYS A 78 13.06 -4.09 -57.77
CA CYS A 78 13.03 -2.76 -58.39
C CYS A 78 13.36 -1.58 -57.46
N PRO A 79 14.18 -0.61 -57.92
CA PRO A 79 14.50 0.60 -57.16
C PRO A 79 13.29 1.53 -57.02
N ALA A 80 13.38 2.47 -56.07
CA ALA A 80 12.29 3.37 -55.70
C ALA A 80 11.66 4.09 -56.92
N GLY A 81 10.36 3.92 -57.11
CA GLY A 81 9.61 4.53 -58.23
C GLY A 81 9.58 3.72 -59.52
N PHE A 82 10.18 2.53 -59.56
CA PHE A 82 10.08 1.56 -60.66
C PHE A 82 9.47 0.24 -60.20
N GLY A 83 8.80 -0.45 -61.11
CA GLY A 83 8.11 -1.71 -60.86
C GLY A 83 7.88 -2.50 -62.15
N GLY A 84 6.93 -3.44 -62.11
CA GLY A 84 6.82 -4.50 -63.11
C GLY A 84 7.66 -5.72 -62.72
N VAL A 85 7.86 -6.66 -63.64
CA VAL A 85 8.70 -7.85 -63.39
C VAL A 85 10.18 -7.61 -63.74
N ASP A 86 10.42 -6.61 -64.58
CA ASP A 86 11.66 -6.21 -65.23
C ASP A 86 12.19 -4.84 -64.76
N CYS A 87 11.45 -4.13 -63.90
CA CYS A 87 11.78 -2.81 -63.36
C CYS A 87 11.86 -1.66 -64.38
N ILE A 88 11.25 -1.80 -65.56
CA ILE A 88 11.23 -0.76 -66.59
C ILE A 88 9.98 0.14 -66.46
N GLU A 89 8.91 -0.33 -65.81
CA GLU A 89 7.66 0.44 -65.72
C GLU A 89 7.63 1.38 -64.50
N PRO A 90 7.37 2.70 -64.67
CA PRO A 90 7.37 3.66 -63.59
C PRO A 90 6.11 3.59 -62.71
N LEU A 91 6.27 3.95 -61.44
CA LEU A 91 5.24 3.87 -60.40
C LEU A 91 4.69 5.24 -60.00
N CYS A 92 3.38 5.32 -59.83
CA CYS A 92 2.65 6.50 -59.36
C CYS A 92 2.33 6.44 -57.85
N GLY A 93 1.74 7.51 -57.29
CA GLY A 93 1.55 7.67 -55.85
C GLY A 93 2.87 7.93 -55.09
N SER A 94 2.77 8.31 -53.81
CA SER A 94 3.92 8.70 -52.99
C SER A 94 4.89 7.55 -52.67
N LEU A 95 6.17 7.92 -52.52
CA LEU A 95 7.23 7.05 -52.00
C LEU A 95 6.89 6.49 -50.61
N ALA A 96 6.15 7.24 -49.79
CA ALA A 96 5.70 6.85 -48.45
C ALA A 96 4.80 5.59 -48.42
N ARG A 97 4.20 5.16 -49.54
CA ARG A 97 3.45 3.90 -49.64
C ARG A 97 4.35 2.65 -49.69
N GLY A 98 5.65 2.83 -49.97
CA GLY A 98 6.57 1.76 -50.35
C GLY A 98 6.33 1.26 -51.78
N ASN A 99 7.38 0.71 -52.42
CA ASN A 99 7.32 0.36 -53.85
C ASN A 99 6.21 -0.65 -54.18
N GLU A 100 5.99 -1.66 -53.32
CA GLU A 100 5.02 -2.75 -53.53
C GLU A 100 3.54 -2.29 -53.56
N HIS A 101 3.21 -1.16 -52.93
CA HIS A 101 1.83 -0.65 -52.83
C HIS A 101 1.53 0.49 -53.81
N ARG A 102 2.47 0.81 -54.69
CA ARG A 102 2.34 1.85 -55.72
C ARG A 102 1.83 1.25 -57.03
N GLN A 103 1.10 2.06 -57.80
CA GLN A 103 0.47 1.60 -59.03
C GLN A 103 1.38 1.86 -60.23
N ILE A 104 1.45 0.91 -61.16
CA ILE A 104 2.12 1.08 -62.46
C ILE A 104 1.39 2.16 -63.27
N ARG A 105 2.14 3.00 -63.99
CA ARG A 105 1.59 4.16 -64.71
C ARG A 105 0.72 3.78 -65.92
N GLU A 106 -0.60 3.73 -65.72
CA GLU A 106 -1.60 3.54 -66.78
C GLU A 106 -1.80 4.79 -67.68
N GLY A 107 -0.71 5.35 -68.25
CA GLY A 107 -0.79 6.51 -69.13
C GLY A 107 0.56 7.18 -69.45
N ARG A 108 0.50 8.46 -69.87
CA ARG A 108 1.68 9.32 -70.05
C ARG A 108 2.12 9.99 -68.74
N ASP A 109 1.20 10.17 -67.81
CA ASP A 109 1.32 11.01 -66.62
C ASP A 109 1.06 10.15 -65.38
N CYS A 110 1.77 10.41 -64.28
CA CYS A 110 1.45 9.84 -62.98
C CYS A 110 0.60 10.80 -62.14
N GLU A 111 -0.38 10.24 -61.43
CA GLU A 111 -1.02 10.91 -60.30
C GLU A 111 -0.14 10.70 -59.04
N CYS A 112 0.28 11.81 -58.41
CA CYS A 112 1.08 11.80 -57.19
C CYS A 112 0.21 12.26 -56.00
N ASP A 113 0.48 11.72 -54.80
CA ASP A 113 -0.18 12.18 -53.57
C ASP A 113 0.22 13.64 -53.23
N GLU A 114 -0.55 14.31 -52.36
CA GLU A 114 -0.26 15.67 -51.90
C GLU A 114 1.16 15.79 -51.36
N GLY A 115 1.89 16.83 -51.81
CA GLY A 115 3.28 17.08 -51.43
C GLY A 115 4.33 16.19 -52.13
N TRP A 116 3.96 15.41 -53.15
CA TRP A 116 4.87 14.61 -53.99
C TRP A 116 4.82 15.02 -55.47
N SER A 117 5.94 14.83 -56.17
CA SER A 117 6.11 15.17 -57.59
C SER A 117 7.24 14.37 -58.24
N GLY A 118 7.53 14.62 -59.52
CA GLY A 118 8.45 13.81 -60.34
C GLY A 118 7.69 12.91 -61.33
N LEU A 119 8.35 12.49 -62.42
CA LEU A 119 7.78 11.52 -63.38
C LEU A 119 7.33 10.22 -62.70
N ASN A 120 8.10 9.80 -61.69
CA ASN A 120 7.87 8.61 -60.87
C ASN A 120 7.54 9.00 -59.42
N CYS A 121 6.89 10.15 -59.16
CA CYS A 121 6.41 10.63 -57.85
C CYS A 121 7.38 10.57 -56.63
N ASN A 122 8.70 10.43 -56.83
CA ASN A 122 9.69 10.26 -55.77
C ASN A 122 10.19 11.57 -55.13
N MET A 123 9.94 12.72 -55.75
CA MET A 123 10.48 14.01 -55.30
C MET A 123 9.47 14.69 -54.38
N CYS A 124 9.81 14.90 -53.10
CA CYS A 124 8.97 15.66 -52.19
C CYS A 124 8.87 17.14 -52.62
N THR A 125 7.77 17.80 -52.24
CA THR A 125 7.58 19.26 -52.42
C THR A 125 7.15 19.99 -51.14
N GLU A 126 6.65 19.27 -50.14
CA GLU A 126 6.25 19.82 -48.82
C GLU A 126 6.76 18.96 -47.67
N ASP A 127 7.11 19.58 -46.53
CA ASP A 127 7.65 18.90 -45.34
C ASP A 127 6.72 17.80 -44.81
N LYS A 128 5.41 18.07 -44.79
CA LYS A 128 4.38 17.13 -44.32
C LYS A 128 4.38 15.80 -45.08
N ALA A 129 4.77 15.81 -46.35
CA ALA A 129 4.84 14.62 -47.18
C ALA A 129 5.88 13.62 -46.67
N CYS A 130 6.93 14.12 -46.02
CA CYS A 130 8.03 13.33 -45.46
C CYS A 130 7.73 12.73 -44.08
N ASN A 131 6.69 13.18 -43.36
CA ASN A 131 6.35 12.69 -42.02
C ASN A 131 6.14 11.17 -41.98
N ALA A 132 5.48 10.59 -42.99
CA ALA A 132 5.20 9.16 -43.09
C ALA A 132 6.45 8.30 -43.39
N LEU A 133 7.63 8.91 -43.58
CA LEU A 133 8.92 8.23 -43.71
C LEU A 133 9.78 8.34 -42.43
N MET A 134 9.23 8.90 -41.35
CA MET A 134 9.91 9.07 -40.05
C MET A 134 9.38 8.05 -39.02
N GLU A 135 10.26 7.51 -38.16
CA GLU A 135 9.88 6.55 -37.10
C GLU A 135 8.81 7.09 -36.11
N SER A 136 8.72 8.41 -36.00
CA SER A 136 7.78 9.14 -35.12
C SER A 136 6.46 9.54 -35.78
N GLU A 137 6.27 9.30 -37.09
CA GLU A 137 5.18 9.86 -37.93
C GLU A 137 5.07 11.41 -37.92
N GLU A 138 6.02 12.08 -37.28
CA GLU A 138 6.16 13.54 -37.18
C GLU A 138 7.64 13.92 -37.34
N GLY A 139 7.91 15.12 -37.86
CA GLY A 139 9.27 15.68 -37.93
C GLY A 139 9.98 15.54 -39.26
N GLY A 140 9.29 15.11 -40.32
CA GLY A 140 9.82 15.08 -41.68
C GLY A 140 10.00 16.49 -42.24
N VAL A 141 11.09 16.69 -42.99
CA VAL A 141 11.40 17.93 -43.73
C VAL A 141 11.76 17.58 -45.16
N CYS A 142 11.25 18.35 -46.12
CA CYS A 142 11.56 18.20 -47.53
C CYS A 142 12.78 19.07 -47.89
N TYR A 143 13.96 18.47 -47.94
CA TYR A 143 15.20 19.14 -48.25
C TYR A 143 15.35 19.37 -49.76
N GLN A 144 15.30 20.64 -50.18
CA GLN A 144 15.27 21.06 -51.59
C GLN A 144 16.54 21.83 -52.03
N MET A 145 17.70 21.50 -51.48
CA MET A 145 18.96 22.19 -51.78
C MET A 145 19.80 21.52 -52.87
N GLY A 146 19.46 20.31 -53.31
CA GLY A 146 20.18 19.58 -54.38
C GLY A 146 21.55 19.03 -53.97
N ASN A 147 21.87 19.04 -52.68
CA ASN A 147 22.90 18.21 -52.06
C ASN A 147 22.21 16.99 -51.44
N VAL A 148 22.83 15.81 -51.50
CA VAL A 148 22.31 14.60 -50.88
C VAL A 148 22.72 14.51 -49.41
N LEU A 149 21.79 14.10 -48.54
CA LEU A 149 22.08 13.72 -47.16
C LEU A 149 21.97 12.20 -46.96
N LYS A 150 21.04 11.58 -47.69
CA LYS A 150 20.68 10.16 -47.70
C LYS A 150 20.26 9.76 -49.13
N ASN A 151 19.09 10.20 -49.60
CA ASN A 151 18.53 9.86 -50.93
C ASN A 151 17.91 11.11 -51.59
N ASN A 152 18.60 11.67 -52.59
CA ASN A 152 18.21 12.90 -53.30
C ASN A 152 17.61 12.57 -54.67
N TYR A 153 16.33 12.93 -54.88
CA TYR A 153 15.64 12.79 -56.16
C TYR A 153 15.52 14.14 -56.87
N GLN A 154 16.02 14.21 -58.10
CA GLN A 154 15.93 15.41 -58.94
C GLN A 154 15.17 15.13 -60.25
N MET A 155 14.30 16.05 -60.65
CA MET A 155 13.65 16.06 -61.96
C MET A 155 13.98 17.35 -62.71
N CYS A 156 14.34 17.20 -63.98
CA CYS A 156 14.93 18.23 -64.81
C CYS A 156 14.25 18.32 -66.18
N ASP A 157 14.03 19.54 -66.67
CA ASP A 157 13.68 19.82 -68.07
C ASP A 157 14.97 20.16 -68.84
N VAL A 158 15.14 19.63 -70.06
CA VAL A 158 16.34 19.88 -70.89
C VAL A 158 16.27 21.25 -71.56
N THR A 159 17.31 22.08 -71.41
CA THR A 159 17.32 23.48 -71.89
C THR A 159 18.08 23.72 -73.20
N ASN A 160 18.84 22.74 -73.71
CA ASN A 160 19.51 22.85 -75.01
C ASN A 160 18.48 23.07 -76.14
N GLN A 161 18.56 24.19 -76.85
CA GLN A 161 17.56 24.56 -77.85
C GLN A 161 17.49 23.55 -78.99
N LYS A 162 18.64 23.13 -79.52
CA LYS A 162 18.72 22.23 -80.70
C LYS A 162 18.22 20.81 -80.41
N ILE A 163 18.38 20.32 -79.17
CA ILE A 163 17.81 19.04 -78.74
C ILE A 163 16.27 19.14 -78.74
N ARG A 164 15.71 20.27 -78.30
CA ARG A 164 14.27 20.53 -78.37
C ARG A 164 13.78 20.73 -79.81
N ASP A 165 14.55 21.39 -80.66
CA ASP A 165 14.22 21.59 -82.07
C ASP A 165 14.19 20.25 -82.84
N LEU A 166 15.10 19.31 -82.55
CA LEU A 166 15.12 17.96 -83.11
C LEU A 166 13.89 17.14 -82.70
N LEU A 167 13.50 17.22 -81.41
CA LEU A 167 12.38 16.46 -80.84
C LEU A 167 11.01 17.12 -81.09
N GLY A 168 10.99 18.37 -81.58
CA GLY A 168 9.81 19.08 -82.06
C GLY A 168 8.75 19.32 -80.98
N THR A 169 7.72 18.48 -80.94
CA THR A 169 6.64 18.54 -79.93
C THR A 169 6.84 17.59 -78.75
N GLN A 170 7.78 16.65 -78.84
CA GLN A 170 8.12 15.77 -77.72
C GLN A 170 8.91 16.54 -76.65
N ILE A 171 8.68 16.24 -75.38
CA ILE A 171 9.33 16.94 -74.25
C ILE A 171 10.54 16.13 -73.76
N PRO A 172 11.78 16.61 -73.95
CA PRO A 172 12.96 16.00 -73.33
C PRO A 172 13.07 16.37 -71.84
N GLN A 173 13.15 15.35 -70.99
CA GLN A 173 13.29 15.49 -69.54
C GLN A 173 14.35 14.52 -69.01
N VAL A 174 14.91 14.81 -67.85
CA VAL A 174 15.91 13.98 -67.16
C VAL A 174 15.49 13.79 -65.71
N THR A 175 15.67 12.58 -65.18
CA THR A 175 15.73 12.36 -63.72
C THR A 175 17.17 12.04 -63.32
N PHE A 176 17.57 12.59 -62.17
CA PHE A 176 18.88 12.34 -61.58
C PHE A 176 18.70 12.04 -60.09
N THR A 177 19.03 10.82 -59.69
CA THR A 177 18.88 10.31 -58.32
C THR A 177 20.26 10.03 -57.74
N CYS A 178 20.47 10.23 -56.44
CA CYS A 178 21.69 9.80 -55.76
C CYS A 178 21.37 9.18 -54.39
N ASP A 179 22.04 8.08 -54.08
CA ASP A 179 22.06 7.42 -52.78
C ASP A 179 23.46 7.62 -52.16
N ALA A 180 23.51 8.34 -51.03
CA ALA A 180 24.77 8.65 -50.34
C ALA A 180 25.35 7.44 -49.58
N PRO A 181 24.57 6.60 -48.87
CA PRO A 181 25.05 5.33 -48.33
C PRO A 181 25.76 4.44 -49.35
N GLU A 182 25.23 4.33 -50.57
CA GLU A 182 25.77 3.45 -51.62
C GLU A 182 26.82 4.14 -52.53
N ASN A 183 26.98 5.47 -52.44
CA ASN A 183 27.86 6.30 -53.30
C ASN A 183 27.55 6.16 -54.81
N ARG A 184 26.29 5.89 -55.15
CA ARG A 184 25.80 5.68 -56.52
C ARG A 184 24.77 6.75 -56.89
N CYS A 185 24.80 7.18 -58.16
CA CYS A 185 23.79 8.06 -58.74
C CYS A 185 23.27 7.49 -60.06
N ASP A 186 22.00 7.71 -60.36
CA ASP A 186 21.35 7.23 -61.58
C ASP A 186 20.87 8.42 -62.42
N PHE A 187 21.25 8.45 -63.70
CA PHE A 187 20.85 9.44 -64.70
C PHE A 187 19.93 8.77 -65.74
N GLN A 188 18.74 9.32 -65.93
CA GLN A 188 17.72 8.71 -66.80
C GLN A 188 17.19 9.75 -67.78
N PHE A 189 17.15 9.41 -69.07
CA PHE A 189 16.72 10.31 -70.14
C PHE A 189 15.34 9.92 -70.67
N TRP A 190 14.44 10.90 -70.74
CA TRP A 190 13.02 10.71 -71.05
C TRP A 190 12.60 11.60 -72.22
N VAL A 191 11.80 11.05 -73.13
CA VAL A 191 11.18 11.77 -74.25
C VAL A 191 9.66 11.57 -74.21
N ASP A 192 8.89 12.66 -74.14
CA ASP A 192 7.43 12.65 -73.98
C ASP A 192 6.97 11.74 -72.82
N ARG A 193 7.69 11.85 -71.69
CA ARG A 193 7.50 11.10 -70.43
C ARG A 193 7.72 9.58 -70.53
N ARG A 194 8.23 9.08 -71.66
CA ARG A 194 8.75 7.71 -71.80
C ARG A 194 10.25 7.70 -71.65
N GLU A 195 10.76 6.79 -70.83
CA GLU A 195 12.20 6.58 -70.72
C GLU A 195 12.76 6.01 -72.02
N SER A 196 13.94 6.50 -72.39
CA SER A 196 14.71 6.10 -73.56
C SER A 196 15.91 5.26 -73.15
N PHE A 197 16.79 5.84 -72.33
CA PHE A 197 17.97 5.17 -71.79
C PHE A 197 18.22 5.62 -70.35
N TYR A 198 18.88 4.76 -69.59
CA TYR A 198 19.30 5.02 -68.21
C TYR A 198 20.78 4.69 -68.07
N CYS A 199 21.46 5.41 -67.18
CA CYS A 199 22.85 5.21 -66.83
C CYS A 199 23.00 5.20 -65.32
N THR A 200 23.78 4.27 -64.78
CA THR A 200 24.23 4.33 -63.40
C THR A 200 25.66 4.84 -63.33
N LEU A 201 25.97 5.50 -62.22
CA LEU A 201 27.23 6.18 -61.96
C LEU A 201 27.71 5.79 -60.57
N ASP A 202 28.87 5.15 -60.49
CA ASP A 202 29.44 4.67 -59.23
C ASP A 202 30.63 5.52 -58.79
N ASP A 203 31.03 5.28 -57.53
CA ASP A 203 32.17 5.96 -56.92
C ASP A 203 31.98 7.50 -56.90
N CYS A 204 30.72 7.93 -56.68
CA CYS A 204 30.29 9.34 -56.72
C CYS A 204 30.65 10.12 -55.46
N GLU A 205 31.48 11.15 -55.61
CA GLU A 205 31.75 12.15 -54.58
C GLU A 205 30.82 13.37 -54.76
N SER A 206 29.99 13.68 -53.76
CA SER A 206 29.15 14.87 -53.72
C SER A 206 29.83 16.03 -52.98
N SER A 207 29.86 17.21 -53.59
CA SER A 207 30.43 18.43 -53.01
C SER A 207 29.46 19.61 -53.08
N TYR A 208 29.55 20.53 -52.11
CA TYR A 208 28.72 21.72 -52.04
C TYR A 208 29.53 22.96 -51.69
N ASP A 209 29.08 24.13 -52.18
CA ASP A 209 29.65 25.43 -51.86
C ASP A 209 28.53 26.42 -51.49
N PHE A 210 28.62 26.94 -50.27
CA PHE A 210 27.74 27.97 -49.69
C PHE A 210 28.51 29.25 -49.32
N SER A 211 29.76 29.41 -49.78
CA SER A 211 30.63 30.53 -49.39
C SER A 211 30.19 31.89 -49.96
N ASP A 212 29.48 31.88 -51.09
CA ASP A 212 28.92 33.08 -51.73
C ASP A 212 27.42 33.17 -51.44
N ALA A 213 27.03 34.15 -50.61
CA ALA A 213 25.66 34.36 -50.11
C ALA A 213 24.61 34.71 -51.19
N SER A 214 24.95 34.58 -52.48
CA SER A 214 24.08 34.80 -53.62
C SER A 214 23.76 33.55 -54.46
N GLN A 215 24.57 32.48 -54.38
CA GLN A 215 24.45 31.28 -55.22
C GLN A 215 24.96 30.01 -54.52
N ASN A 216 24.04 29.14 -54.08
CA ASN A 216 24.39 27.78 -53.67
C ASN A 216 24.83 26.97 -54.91
N LYS A 217 25.93 26.21 -54.80
CA LYS A 217 26.38 25.26 -55.82
C LYS A 217 26.48 23.87 -55.23
N THR A 218 26.09 22.86 -56.02
CA THR A 218 26.34 21.44 -55.72
C THR A 218 26.95 20.77 -56.94
N SER A 219 27.84 19.80 -56.72
CA SER A 219 28.60 19.14 -57.78
C SER A 219 28.88 17.69 -57.40
N TYR A 220 28.36 16.77 -58.21
CA TYR A 220 28.61 15.33 -58.13
C TYR A 220 29.71 14.97 -59.14
N SER A 221 30.63 14.09 -58.74
CA SER A 221 31.74 13.62 -59.57
C SER A 221 31.89 12.11 -59.37
N CYS A 222 31.57 11.33 -60.40
CA CYS A 222 31.53 9.87 -60.36
C CYS A 222 32.59 9.30 -61.30
N LYS A 223 33.28 8.22 -60.88
CA LYS A 223 34.49 7.75 -61.58
C LYS A 223 34.15 6.87 -62.79
N THR A 224 33.09 6.08 -62.68
CA THR A 224 32.59 5.18 -63.73
C THR A 224 31.15 5.53 -64.09
N VAL A 225 30.79 5.27 -65.34
CA VAL A 225 29.42 5.41 -65.87
C VAL A 225 29.12 4.20 -66.74
N GLU A 226 27.97 3.55 -66.55
CA GLU A 226 27.48 2.49 -67.41
C GLU A 226 26.05 2.80 -67.88
N CYS A 227 25.78 2.72 -69.18
CA CYS A 227 24.51 3.11 -69.79
C CYS A 227 23.83 1.95 -70.54
N SER A 228 22.49 1.92 -70.49
CA SER A 228 21.63 0.93 -71.14
C SER A 228 20.48 1.61 -71.90
N CYS A 229 20.29 1.25 -73.17
CA CYS A 229 19.13 1.67 -73.98
C CYS A 229 17.93 0.74 -73.74
N ILE A 230 16.71 1.29 -73.68
CA ILE A 230 15.47 0.50 -73.64
C ILE A 230 14.99 0.27 -75.08
N PRO A 231 14.85 -0.98 -75.56
CA PRO A 231 14.46 -1.26 -76.94
C PRO A 231 13.09 -0.67 -77.34
N ASP A 232 12.93 -0.40 -78.64
CA ASP A 232 11.73 0.20 -79.26
C ASP A 232 11.34 1.57 -78.66
N ARG A 233 12.33 2.35 -78.20
CA ARG A 233 12.15 3.72 -77.69
C ARG A 233 12.89 4.74 -78.55
N MET A 234 12.46 6.01 -78.49
CA MET A 234 13.15 7.13 -79.11
C MET A 234 14.62 7.16 -78.68
N LEU A 235 15.54 7.21 -79.65
CA LEU A 235 17.00 7.07 -79.51
C LEU A 235 17.53 5.63 -79.27
N CYS A 236 16.64 4.65 -79.13
CA CYS A 236 16.93 3.24 -78.88
C CYS A 236 16.09 2.33 -79.80
N GLY A 237 16.23 2.54 -81.12
CA GLY A 237 15.61 1.72 -82.16
C GLY A 237 14.18 2.10 -82.61
N GLU A 238 13.49 3.07 -81.99
CA GLU A 238 12.16 3.48 -82.46
C GLU A 238 12.20 4.03 -83.90
N ASN A 239 11.26 3.55 -84.73
CA ASN A 239 11.21 3.82 -86.17
C ASN A 239 11.14 5.32 -86.50
N GLY A 240 12.22 5.87 -87.04
CA GLY A 240 12.36 7.29 -87.37
C GLY A 240 13.23 8.09 -86.40
N SER A 241 13.72 7.46 -85.33
CA SER A 241 14.75 8.02 -84.44
C SER A 241 16.16 7.63 -84.87
N VAL A 242 17.19 8.28 -84.30
CA VAL A 242 18.60 7.88 -84.46
C VAL A 242 18.95 6.96 -83.31
N ASP A 243 19.20 5.69 -83.60
CA ASP A 243 19.64 4.71 -82.60
C ASP A 243 21.07 5.02 -82.12
N ILE A 244 21.26 5.11 -80.81
CA ILE A 244 22.57 5.33 -80.15
C ILE A 244 22.94 4.19 -79.20
N THR A 245 22.27 3.03 -79.27
CA THR A 245 22.48 1.88 -78.37
C THR A 245 23.96 1.50 -78.26
N ASP A 246 24.62 1.21 -79.38
CA ASP A 246 26.04 0.82 -79.43
C ASP A 246 26.94 1.88 -78.77
N PHE A 247 26.70 3.16 -79.05
CA PHE A 247 27.47 4.29 -78.49
C PHE A 247 27.34 4.40 -76.97
N LEU A 248 26.13 4.22 -76.42
CA LEU A 248 25.90 4.22 -74.97
C LEU A 248 26.64 3.04 -74.30
N THR A 249 26.69 1.88 -74.95
CA THR A 249 27.31 0.67 -74.38
C THR A 249 28.83 0.59 -74.56
N GLU A 250 29.39 1.10 -75.66
CA GLU A 250 30.82 0.98 -75.97
C GLU A 250 31.62 2.22 -75.50
N GLU A 251 31.24 3.42 -75.93
CA GLU A 251 32.04 4.65 -75.74
C GLU A 251 31.88 5.27 -74.34
N ILE A 252 30.67 5.26 -73.76
CA ILE A 252 30.44 5.88 -72.43
C ILE A 252 31.01 5.00 -71.32
N LYS A 253 32.03 5.52 -70.63
CA LYS A 253 32.68 4.86 -69.49
C LYS A 253 32.94 5.78 -68.29
N GLY A 254 32.77 7.10 -68.48
CA GLY A 254 33.07 8.11 -67.46
C GLY A 254 34.51 8.68 -67.53
N PRO A 255 34.88 9.58 -66.60
CA PRO A 255 34.10 10.01 -65.44
C PRO A 255 32.92 10.92 -65.80
N GLY A 256 31.82 10.77 -65.06
CA GLY A 256 30.61 11.58 -65.22
C GLY A 256 30.51 12.65 -64.13
N SER A 257 29.97 13.83 -64.46
CA SER A 257 29.75 14.89 -63.47
C SER A 257 28.41 15.60 -63.68
N PHE A 258 27.73 15.87 -62.57
CA PHE A 258 26.45 16.60 -62.53
C PHE A 258 26.59 17.82 -61.63
N LYS A 259 26.54 19.01 -62.21
CA LYS A 259 26.81 20.29 -61.53
C LYS A 259 25.56 21.14 -61.52
N CYS A 260 25.17 21.68 -60.37
CA CYS A 260 24.01 22.55 -60.21
C CYS A 260 24.38 23.89 -59.55
N THR A 261 23.75 24.97 -60.02
CA THR A 261 23.80 26.31 -59.42
C THR A 261 22.39 26.83 -59.19
N ARG A 262 22.06 27.21 -57.96
CA ARG A 262 20.69 27.57 -57.55
C ARG A 262 20.28 28.95 -58.08
N GLY A 263 19.18 29.00 -58.83
CA GLY A 263 18.59 30.25 -59.31
C GLY A 263 17.65 30.91 -58.30
N LYS A 264 17.47 32.24 -58.41
CA LYS A 264 16.37 32.95 -57.73
C LYS A 264 15.04 32.46 -58.29
N GLY A 265 14.34 31.60 -57.52
CA GLY A 265 13.08 30.97 -57.93
C GLY A 265 12.93 29.50 -57.55
N GLY A 266 13.90 28.89 -56.87
CA GLY A 266 13.80 27.49 -56.39
C GLY A 266 14.06 26.42 -57.46
N VAL A 267 14.52 26.83 -58.64
CA VAL A 267 14.97 25.95 -59.72
C VAL A 267 16.49 26.05 -59.84
N ASN A 268 17.15 24.90 -59.90
CA ASN A 268 18.59 24.77 -60.08
C ASN A 268 18.89 24.76 -61.59
N LYS A 269 19.87 25.56 -62.04
CA LYS A 269 20.44 25.41 -63.38
C LYS A 269 21.56 24.39 -63.29
N CYS A 270 21.50 23.32 -64.07
CA CYS A 270 22.47 22.24 -63.97
C CYS A 270 23.08 21.88 -65.33
N SER A 271 24.25 21.25 -65.31
CA SER A 271 24.86 20.57 -66.45
C SER A 271 25.19 19.12 -66.09
N PHE A 272 24.94 18.21 -67.04
CA PHE A 272 25.52 16.87 -67.04
C PHE A 272 26.65 16.82 -68.08
N GLU A 273 27.82 16.35 -67.63
CA GLU A 273 29.07 16.35 -68.39
C GLU A 273 29.72 14.96 -68.31
N GLU A 274 29.92 14.33 -69.45
CA GLU A 274 30.68 13.09 -69.64
C GLU A 274 31.46 13.23 -70.97
N PRO A 275 32.74 12.82 -71.07
CA PRO A 275 33.58 13.13 -72.23
C PRO A 275 33.02 12.72 -73.60
N ALA A 276 32.58 11.47 -73.78
CA ALA A 276 32.10 10.98 -75.07
C ALA A 276 30.75 11.62 -75.45
N MET A 277 29.84 11.72 -74.48
CA MET A 277 28.54 12.37 -74.64
C MET A 277 28.68 13.86 -74.98
N ASN A 278 29.61 14.57 -74.32
CA ASN A 278 29.90 15.97 -74.63
C ASN A 278 30.43 16.14 -76.06
N ASP A 279 31.33 15.26 -76.53
CA ASP A 279 31.84 15.31 -77.91
C ASP A 279 30.76 14.95 -78.94
N LEU A 280 29.86 14.00 -78.65
CA LEU A 280 28.70 13.72 -79.50
C LEU A 280 27.76 14.95 -79.58
N ILE A 281 27.45 15.58 -78.45
CA ILE A 281 26.59 16.76 -78.38
C ILE A 281 27.24 17.95 -79.08
N ASN A 282 28.55 18.13 -78.95
CA ASN A 282 29.29 19.20 -79.62
C ASN A 282 29.36 18.98 -81.15
N GLN A 283 29.43 17.73 -81.62
CA GLN A 283 29.42 17.40 -83.05
C GLN A 283 28.02 17.46 -83.69
N MET A 284 27.00 16.91 -83.03
CA MET A 284 25.62 16.87 -83.54
C MET A 284 24.87 18.20 -83.33
N PHE A 285 25.09 18.85 -82.19
CA PHE A 285 24.35 20.04 -81.77
C PHE A 285 25.26 21.27 -81.57
N GLY A 286 26.55 21.14 -81.28
CA GLY A 286 27.41 22.30 -81.02
C GLY A 286 27.04 23.05 -79.74
N ASP A 287 26.54 22.31 -78.74
CA ASP A 287 26.48 22.73 -77.35
C ASP A 287 27.59 21.98 -76.58
N ALA A 288 28.10 22.53 -75.47
CA ALA A 288 29.26 21.96 -74.78
C ALA A 288 28.94 20.77 -73.84
N SER A 289 27.68 20.63 -73.43
CA SER A 289 27.17 19.60 -72.51
C SER A 289 25.63 19.61 -72.47
N ILE A 290 25.00 18.69 -71.74
CA ILE A 290 23.55 18.72 -71.51
C ILE A 290 23.25 19.76 -70.44
N THR A 291 22.60 20.87 -70.81
CA THR A 291 22.10 21.89 -69.87
C THR A 291 20.66 21.59 -69.47
N LEU A 292 20.37 21.78 -68.18
CA LEU A 292 19.15 21.35 -67.51
C LEU A 292 18.61 22.44 -66.59
N THR A 293 17.29 22.46 -66.38
CA THR A 293 16.65 23.15 -65.26
C THR A 293 15.95 22.16 -64.35
N CYS A 294 16.48 21.99 -63.13
CA CYS A 294 16.12 20.93 -62.21
C CYS A 294 15.40 21.44 -60.95
N ARG A 295 14.55 20.58 -60.39
CA ARG A 295 14.09 20.65 -58.99
C ARG A 295 14.61 19.40 -58.27
N SER A 296 14.81 19.51 -56.97
CA SER A 296 15.35 18.46 -56.11
C SER A 296 14.51 18.36 -54.84
N GLY A 297 14.26 17.15 -54.34
CA GLY A 297 13.51 16.92 -53.11
C GLY A 297 13.93 15.62 -52.44
N GLU A 298 14.30 15.71 -51.18
CA GLU A 298 14.75 14.63 -50.32
C GLU A 298 14.00 14.68 -48.97
N CYS A 299 13.62 13.53 -48.42
CA CYS A 299 12.97 13.46 -47.10
C CYS A 299 13.96 13.06 -46.00
N VAL A 300 14.18 13.97 -45.05
CA VAL A 300 15.01 13.77 -43.85
C VAL A 300 14.26 14.18 -42.59
N HIS A 301 14.72 13.72 -41.42
CA HIS A 301 14.21 14.22 -40.15
C HIS A 301 14.80 15.60 -39.84
N PHE A 302 14.05 16.48 -39.16
CA PHE A 302 14.52 17.85 -38.89
C PHE A 302 15.86 17.94 -38.12
N SER A 303 16.22 16.89 -37.38
CA SER A 303 17.49 16.82 -36.63
C SER A 303 18.71 16.41 -37.48
N GLU A 304 18.50 15.94 -38.71
CA GLU A 304 19.56 15.52 -39.65
C GLU A 304 20.02 16.68 -40.54
N LEU A 305 19.35 17.84 -40.46
CA LEU A 305 19.72 19.05 -41.19
C LEU A 305 21.04 19.64 -40.66
N PRO A 306 22.00 20.01 -41.53
CA PRO A 306 23.32 20.51 -41.10
C PRO A 306 23.33 21.73 -40.15
N ASP A 307 22.29 22.57 -40.21
CA ASP A 307 22.14 23.77 -39.38
C ASP A 307 21.31 23.54 -38.10
N TYR A 308 20.83 22.31 -37.83
CA TYR A 308 19.96 22.06 -36.68
C TYR A 308 20.72 22.09 -35.34
N GLN A 309 20.41 23.10 -34.52
CA GLN A 309 20.81 23.15 -33.11
C GLN A 309 19.63 22.77 -32.21
N PRO A 310 19.75 21.75 -31.34
CA PRO A 310 18.67 21.38 -30.44
C PRO A 310 18.34 22.53 -29.47
N PRO A 311 17.06 22.87 -29.26
CA PRO A 311 16.67 24.01 -28.45
C PRO A 311 17.02 23.75 -26.97
N VAL A 312 18.03 24.47 -26.46
CA VAL A 312 18.42 24.39 -25.05
C VAL A 312 17.23 24.66 -24.12
N PRO A 313 16.92 23.75 -23.17
CA PRO A 313 15.73 23.87 -22.34
C PRO A 313 15.82 25.09 -21.41
N LYS A 314 14.98 26.08 -21.66
CA LYS A 314 14.94 27.33 -20.88
C LYS A 314 14.18 27.09 -19.57
N ILE A 315 14.91 27.14 -18.46
CA ILE A 315 14.34 26.99 -17.11
C ILE A 315 13.38 28.15 -16.83
N ASN A 316 12.08 27.86 -16.76
CA ASN A 316 11.02 28.85 -16.52
C ASN A 316 10.98 29.27 -15.04
N THR A 317 11.91 30.13 -14.64
CA THR A 317 11.99 30.71 -13.28
C THR A 317 10.68 31.32 -12.74
N PRO A 318 9.81 32.01 -13.51
CA PRO A 318 8.51 32.45 -12.98
C PRO A 318 7.54 31.30 -12.69
N LEU A 319 7.61 30.19 -13.45
CA LEU A 319 6.80 29.00 -13.19
C LEU A 319 7.25 28.30 -11.91
N ILE A 320 8.56 28.17 -11.69
CA ILE A 320 9.12 27.65 -10.43
C ILE A 320 8.67 28.49 -9.23
N ALA A 321 8.79 29.82 -9.32
CA ALA A 321 8.35 30.72 -8.26
C ALA A 321 6.83 30.60 -7.99
N GLY A 322 6.02 30.52 -9.05
CA GLY A 322 4.57 30.31 -8.96
C GLY A 322 4.19 28.97 -8.32
N VAL A 323 4.91 27.89 -8.65
CA VAL A 323 4.72 26.56 -8.06
C VAL A 323 5.06 26.55 -6.56
N ILE A 324 6.21 27.10 -6.16
CA ILE A 324 6.62 27.14 -4.76
C ILE A 324 5.65 28.00 -3.94
N ALA A 325 5.23 29.16 -4.48
CA ALA A 325 4.21 30.00 -3.87
C ALA A 325 2.85 29.28 -3.78
N GLY A 326 2.45 28.53 -4.81
CA GLY A 326 1.23 27.72 -4.83
C GLY A 326 1.22 26.63 -3.75
N CYS A 327 2.32 25.88 -3.61
CA CYS A 327 2.46 24.86 -2.56
C CYS A 327 2.49 25.46 -1.15
N ALA A 328 3.15 26.61 -0.96
CA ALA A 328 3.14 27.35 0.30
C ALA A 328 1.75 27.88 0.66
N LEU A 329 1.03 28.46 -0.32
CA LEU A 329 -0.36 28.91 -0.16
C LEU A 329 -1.31 27.74 0.09
N PHE A 330 -1.10 26.57 -0.53
CA PHE A 330 -1.83 25.35 -0.22
C PHE A 330 -1.61 24.91 1.24
N LEU A 331 -0.38 24.91 1.74
CA LEU A 331 -0.09 24.57 3.14
C LEU A 331 -0.72 25.60 4.10
N VAL A 332 -0.67 26.89 3.79
CA VAL A 332 -1.35 27.94 4.58
C VAL A 332 -2.88 27.78 4.53
N LEU A 333 -3.46 27.47 3.37
CA LEU A 333 -4.89 27.19 3.21
C LEU A 333 -5.29 25.96 4.01
N VAL A 334 -4.49 24.89 3.99
CA VAL A 334 -4.69 23.71 4.84
C VAL A 334 -4.62 24.11 6.31
N ILE A 335 -3.65 24.91 6.77
CA ILE A 335 -3.61 25.40 8.17
C ILE A 335 -4.86 26.22 8.52
N VAL A 336 -5.27 27.17 7.67
CA VAL A 336 -6.44 28.04 7.93
C VAL A 336 -7.74 27.24 7.93
N LEU A 337 -7.93 26.34 6.96
CA LEU A 337 -9.06 25.42 6.90
C LEU A 337 -9.06 24.48 8.12
N THR A 338 -7.89 23.97 8.51
CA THR A 338 -7.74 23.06 9.65
C THR A 338 -7.73 23.75 11.02
N TRP A 339 -7.69 25.09 11.06
CA TRP A 339 -8.01 25.88 12.25
C TRP A 339 -9.51 26.24 12.28
N TYR A 340 -10.07 26.63 11.13
CA TYR A 340 -11.47 27.04 10.96
C TYR A 340 -12.45 25.92 11.29
N LEU A 341 -12.30 24.72 10.71
CA LEU A 341 -13.22 23.61 10.92
C LEU A 341 -13.18 23.03 12.36
N SER A 342 -12.17 23.37 13.16
CA SER A 342 -11.92 22.85 14.52
C SER A 342 -12.57 23.74 15.56
N ARG A 343 -12.48 25.06 15.35
CA ARG A 343 -13.28 26.05 16.07
C ARG A 343 -14.76 26.03 15.66
N ARG A 344 -15.08 25.55 14.45
CA ARG A 344 -16.46 25.44 13.95
C ARG A 344 -17.18 24.21 14.52
N SER A 345 -17.67 24.35 15.75
CA SER A 345 -18.76 23.48 16.24
C SER A 345 -19.95 23.58 15.28
N PHE A 346 -20.27 22.47 14.60
CA PHE A 346 -21.43 22.36 13.73
C PHE A 346 -22.70 22.30 14.59
N LYS A 347 -23.22 23.47 14.97
CA LYS A 347 -24.62 23.60 15.39
C LYS A 347 -25.51 23.19 14.22
N TYR A 348 -26.03 21.97 14.26
CA TYR A 348 -27.19 21.59 13.45
C TYR A 348 -28.36 22.49 13.84
N GLY A 349 -29.20 22.85 12.86
CA GLY A 349 -30.34 23.74 13.08
C GLY A 349 -31.39 23.14 14.03
N PRO A 350 -32.34 23.96 14.52
CA PRO A 350 -33.43 23.49 15.35
C PRO A 350 -34.24 22.41 14.62
N ILE A 351 -34.65 21.39 15.37
CA ILE A 351 -35.35 20.22 14.85
C ILE A 351 -36.82 20.57 14.61
N HIS A 352 -37.33 20.24 13.41
CA HIS A 352 -38.77 20.10 13.20
C HIS A 352 -39.16 18.73 13.72
N LEU A 353 -40.03 18.68 14.73
CA LEU A 353 -40.60 17.44 15.23
C LEU A 353 -41.77 17.04 14.33
N ASP A 354 -41.82 15.75 13.99
CA ASP A 354 -42.92 15.10 13.28
C ASP A 354 -43.38 13.96 14.19
N ASP A 355 -44.67 13.92 14.54
CA ASP A 355 -45.17 13.16 15.70
C ASP A 355 -45.16 11.63 15.50
N SER A 356 -44.62 11.16 14.37
CA SER A 356 -44.46 9.73 14.03
C SER A 356 -43.25 9.04 14.68
N ASP A 357 -42.25 9.77 15.18
CA ASP A 357 -41.02 9.18 15.75
C ASP A 357 -41.22 8.53 17.13
N ASP A 358 -42.37 8.78 17.79
CA ASP A 358 -42.67 8.38 19.17
C ASP A 358 -42.84 6.84 19.35
N GLU A 359 -43.34 6.14 18.32
CA GLU A 359 -43.45 4.67 18.29
C GLU A 359 -42.07 4.00 18.33
N ALA A 360 -41.10 4.54 17.58
CA ALA A 360 -39.74 4.00 17.51
C ALA A 360 -38.92 4.28 18.79
N LEU A 361 -39.30 5.30 19.56
CA LEU A 361 -38.75 5.59 20.89
C LEU A 361 -39.33 4.64 21.94
N LYS A 362 -40.65 4.42 21.95
CA LYS A 362 -41.33 3.45 22.86
C LYS A 362 -40.77 2.04 22.73
N LEU A 363 -40.56 1.55 21.51
CA LEU A 363 -39.93 0.24 21.22
C LEU A 363 -38.51 0.06 21.81
N MET A 364 -37.84 1.14 22.23
CA MET A 364 -36.51 1.12 22.86
C MET A 364 -36.52 1.47 24.36
N ALA A 365 -37.67 1.90 24.91
CA ALA A 365 -37.85 2.21 26.32
C ALA A 365 -38.12 0.94 27.14
N ASP A 366 -39.07 0.13 26.67
CA ASP A 366 -39.54 -1.11 27.33
C ASP A 366 -38.59 -2.29 27.10
N HIS A 367 -37.37 -2.15 27.62
CA HIS A 367 -36.50 -3.30 27.85
C HIS A 367 -37.17 -4.24 28.88
N LYS A 368 -37.38 -5.51 28.49
CA LYS A 368 -38.04 -6.50 29.33
C LYS A 368 -37.14 -6.87 30.51
N PRO A 369 -37.60 -6.78 31.78
CA PRO A 369 -36.82 -7.21 32.93
C PRO A 369 -36.37 -8.68 32.81
N ALA A 370 -35.09 -8.95 33.11
CA ALA A 370 -34.46 -10.23 32.83
C ALA A 370 -33.57 -10.68 33.99
N SER A 371 -34.10 -11.59 34.81
CA SER A 371 -33.33 -12.31 35.81
C SER A 371 -32.35 -13.29 35.17
N LEU A 372 -31.20 -13.50 35.79
CA LEU A 372 -30.20 -14.49 35.40
C LEU A 372 -30.07 -15.54 36.49
N GLN A 373 -30.24 -16.81 36.12
CA GLN A 373 -29.97 -17.97 36.97
C GLN A 373 -28.82 -18.79 36.38
N PHE A 374 -27.94 -19.31 37.23
CA PHE A 374 -26.84 -20.18 36.80
C PHE A 374 -26.64 -21.32 37.79
N GLU A 375 -26.43 -22.53 37.27
CA GLU A 375 -26.42 -23.78 38.02
C GLU A 375 -25.22 -24.66 37.63
N ASP A 376 -24.47 -25.10 38.66
CA ASP A 376 -23.26 -25.93 38.60
C ASP A 376 -22.23 -25.53 37.52
N VAL A 377 -22.04 -24.22 37.34
CA VAL A 377 -21.10 -23.64 36.37
C VAL A 377 -19.67 -24.03 36.70
N SER A 378 -19.00 -24.68 35.75
CA SER A 378 -17.61 -25.09 35.86
C SER A 378 -16.85 -24.84 34.56
N TYR A 379 -15.54 -24.60 34.67
CA TYR A 379 -14.69 -24.23 33.55
C TYR A 379 -13.32 -24.87 33.67
N SER A 380 -12.87 -25.53 32.59
CA SER A 380 -11.55 -26.16 32.52
C SER A 380 -10.77 -25.72 31.28
N LEU A 381 -9.48 -25.45 31.49
CA LEU A 381 -8.54 -24.98 30.48
C LEU A 381 -7.33 -25.90 30.46
N ASN A 382 -7.05 -26.53 29.32
CA ASN A 382 -5.93 -27.48 29.13
C ASN A 382 -5.91 -28.59 30.20
N GLY A 383 -7.08 -29.10 30.60
CA GLY A 383 -7.22 -30.14 31.64
C GLY A 383 -7.21 -29.63 33.09
N LYS A 384 -6.83 -28.37 33.35
CA LYS A 384 -6.94 -27.76 34.69
C LYS A 384 -8.32 -27.14 34.88
N GLN A 385 -9.08 -27.53 35.91
CA GLN A 385 -10.25 -26.76 36.35
C GLN A 385 -9.80 -25.40 36.91
N ILE A 386 -10.56 -24.37 36.55
CA ILE A 386 -10.36 -22.96 36.94
C ILE A 386 -11.58 -22.42 37.70
N LEU A 387 -12.78 -22.96 37.41
CA LEU A 387 -14.00 -22.75 38.17
C LEU A 387 -14.69 -24.10 38.39
N ASN A 388 -15.33 -24.32 39.54
CA ASN A 388 -16.02 -25.56 39.87
C ASN A 388 -17.37 -25.30 40.57
N SER A 389 -18.44 -25.88 40.01
CA SER A 389 -19.81 -25.98 40.57
C SER A 389 -20.36 -24.67 41.19
N ILE A 390 -20.26 -23.56 40.47
CA ILE A 390 -20.79 -22.26 40.92
C ILE A 390 -22.29 -22.16 40.58
N ARG A 391 -23.12 -21.86 41.58
CA ARG A 391 -24.57 -21.65 41.49
C ARG A 391 -24.98 -20.28 42.01
N GLY A 392 -26.10 -19.74 41.55
CA GLY A 392 -26.61 -18.44 42.00
C GLY A 392 -27.68 -17.80 41.12
N VAL A 393 -28.23 -16.69 41.62
CA VAL A 393 -29.34 -15.93 41.00
C VAL A 393 -29.07 -14.42 41.13
N ALA A 394 -29.45 -13.66 40.11
CA ALA A 394 -29.50 -12.19 40.11
C ALA A 394 -30.84 -11.70 39.55
N HIS A 395 -31.57 -10.86 40.29
CA HIS A 395 -32.92 -10.39 39.92
C HIS A 395 -32.93 -9.01 39.23
N PRO A 396 -34.05 -8.61 38.58
CA PRO A 396 -34.17 -7.30 37.95
C PRO A 396 -34.48 -6.21 38.97
N GLY A 397 -33.63 -5.18 39.04
CA GLY A 397 -33.70 -4.14 40.06
C GLY A 397 -32.64 -4.25 41.16
N GLU A 398 -31.79 -5.27 41.12
CA GLU A 398 -30.73 -5.54 42.11
C GLU A 398 -29.33 -5.38 41.52
N VAL A 399 -28.37 -5.02 42.39
CA VAL A 399 -26.93 -5.14 42.13
C VAL A 399 -26.35 -6.40 42.79
N THR A 400 -25.70 -7.24 41.98
CA THR A 400 -24.97 -8.43 42.42
C THR A 400 -23.46 -8.21 42.32
N ALA A 401 -22.77 -8.23 43.46
CA ALA A 401 -21.32 -8.10 43.52
C ALA A 401 -20.63 -9.48 43.50
N ILE A 402 -19.54 -9.60 42.75
CA ILE A 402 -18.65 -10.77 42.73
C ILE A 402 -17.33 -10.39 43.40
N MET A 403 -17.03 -10.99 44.56
CA MET A 403 -15.85 -10.71 45.38
C MET A 403 -14.98 -11.96 45.61
N GLY A 404 -13.85 -11.76 46.29
CA GLY A 404 -12.87 -12.79 46.61
C GLY A 404 -11.44 -12.36 46.28
N ALA A 405 -10.47 -13.17 46.70
CA ALA A 405 -9.04 -12.94 46.51
C ALA A 405 -8.60 -12.65 45.05
N SER A 406 -7.41 -12.07 44.89
CA SER A 406 -6.75 -12.03 43.57
C SER A 406 -6.45 -13.45 43.08
N GLY A 407 -6.67 -13.71 41.79
CA GLY A 407 -6.56 -15.05 41.22
C GLY A 407 -7.75 -16.01 41.50
N ALA A 408 -8.73 -15.63 42.33
CA ALA A 408 -9.87 -16.51 42.72
C ALA A 408 -10.91 -16.80 41.60
N GLY A 409 -10.67 -16.35 40.37
CA GLY A 409 -11.52 -16.65 39.21
C GLY A 409 -12.56 -15.57 38.83
N LYS A 410 -12.73 -14.50 39.62
CA LYS A 410 -13.73 -13.43 39.44
C LYS A 410 -14.04 -13.04 37.99
N THR A 411 -13.08 -12.44 37.28
CA THR A 411 -13.23 -12.01 35.87
C THR A 411 -13.47 -13.17 34.91
N THR A 412 -12.87 -14.35 35.15
CA THR A 412 -13.12 -15.56 34.36
C THR A 412 -14.58 -15.99 34.47
N PHE A 413 -15.15 -15.94 35.67
CA PHE A 413 -16.56 -16.26 35.93
C PHE A 413 -17.50 -15.21 35.30
N LEU A 414 -17.19 -13.91 35.42
CA LEU A 414 -17.95 -12.82 34.78
C LEU A 414 -17.97 -12.95 33.25
N ASP A 415 -16.83 -13.22 32.62
CA ASP A 415 -16.74 -13.44 31.17
C ASP A 415 -17.54 -14.68 30.71
N ILE A 416 -17.69 -15.70 31.58
CA ILE A 416 -18.46 -16.92 31.31
C ILE A 416 -19.96 -16.69 31.50
N LEU A 417 -20.38 -15.98 32.54
CA LEU A 417 -21.77 -15.51 32.70
C LEU A 417 -22.20 -14.67 31.50
N ALA A 418 -21.30 -13.84 30.95
CA ALA A 418 -21.53 -13.07 29.74
C ALA A 418 -21.47 -13.89 28.42
N ARG A 419 -21.26 -15.22 28.50
CA ARG A 419 -21.06 -16.13 27.37
C ARG A 419 -20.07 -15.62 26.32
N LYS A 420 -18.94 -15.04 26.76
CA LYS A 420 -17.81 -14.71 25.88
C LYS A 420 -17.08 -16.00 25.49
N ASN A 421 -16.62 -16.07 24.25
CA ASN A 421 -15.85 -17.21 23.77
C ASN A 421 -14.49 -17.29 24.50
N LYS A 422 -14.27 -18.38 25.23
CA LYS A 422 -13.00 -18.74 25.88
C LYS A 422 -12.42 -20.00 25.23
N ARG A 423 -11.13 -20.28 25.45
CA ARG A 423 -10.47 -21.48 24.89
C ARG A 423 -10.79 -22.79 25.62
N GLY A 424 -11.20 -22.73 26.88
CA GLY A 424 -11.53 -23.91 27.67
C GLY A 424 -12.98 -24.37 27.48
N THR A 425 -13.31 -25.54 28.02
CA THR A 425 -14.69 -26.05 28.05
C THR A 425 -15.45 -25.48 29.25
N VAL A 426 -16.66 -24.97 29.00
CA VAL A 426 -17.63 -24.54 30.01
C VAL A 426 -18.71 -25.61 30.12
N ASN A 427 -19.01 -26.02 31.36
CA ASN A 427 -20.14 -26.87 31.71
C ASN A 427 -21.03 -26.13 32.73
N GLY A 428 -22.25 -26.63 32.93
CA GLY A 428 -23.28 -25.99 33.78
C GLY A 428 -24.34 -25.28 32.94
N ASP A 429 -25.46 -24.95 33.58
CA ASP A 429 -26.65 -24.42 32.92
C ASP A 429 -26.87 -22.93 33.22
N PHE A 430 -27.34 -22.20 32.21
CA PHE A 430 -27.59 -20.76 32.27
C PHE A 430 -29.02 -20.47 31.80
N TYR A 431 -29.86 -19.99 32.71
CA TYR A 431 -31.24 -19.62 32.42
C TYR A 431 -31.42 -18.10 32.48
N VAL A 432 -32.28 -17.57 31.62
CA VAL A 432 -32.76 -16.18 31.69
C VAL A 432 -34.27 -16.22 31.89
N ASN A 433 -34.76 -15.67 32.99
CA ASN A 433 -36.16 -15.82 33.42
C ASN A 433 -36.63 -17.29 33.44
N GLY A 434 -35.77 -18.22 33.88
CA GLY A 434 -36.07 -19.66 33.92
C GLY A 434 -35.90 -20.43 32.61
N GLU A 435 -35.49 -19.80 31.49
CA GLU A 435 -35.35 -20.46 30.19
C GLU A 435 -33.90 -20.54 29.67
N LYS A 436 -33.57 -21.67 29.01
CA LYS A 436 -32.27 -21.87 28.34
C LYS A 436 -32.23 -21.12 27.00
N VAL A 437 -31.84 -19.85 27.04
CA VAL A 437 -31.78 -18.95 25.89
C VAL A 437 -30.58 -19.25 24.96
N THR A 438 -30.76 -19.06 23.64
CA THR A 438 -29.70 -19.24 22.64
C THR A 438 -28.59 -18.18 22.76
N ASP A 439 -27.38 -18.50 22.30
CA ASP A 439 -26.26 -17.54 22.32
C ASP A 439 -26.53 -16.25 21.51
N THR A 440 -27.29 -16.35 20.42
CA THR A 440 -27.69 -15.21 19.59
C THR A 440 -28.67 -14.29 20.29
N ASP A 441 -29.65 -14.84 21.02
CA ASP A 441 -30.65 -14.07 21.74
C ASP A 441 -30.08 -13.50 23.05
N PHE A 442 -29.23 -14.28 23.74
CA PHE A 442 -28.51 -13.85 24.95
C PHE A 442 -27.65 -12.61 24.68
N LYS A 443 -26.92 -12.60 23.55
CA LYS A 443 -26.09 -11.47 23.09
C LYS A 443 -26.91 -10.27 22.56
N ALA A 444 -28.25 -10.34 22.59
CA ALA A 444 -29.13 -9.19 22.36
C ALA A 444 -29.64 -8.54 23.66
N VAL A 445 -29.72 -9.29 24.77
CA VAL A 445 -30.14 -8.78 26.10
C VAL A 445 -28.99 -8.17 26.88
N VAL A 446 -27.77 -8.65 26.65
CA VAL A 446 -26.60 -8.41 27.49
C VAL A 446 -25.75 -7.23 27.00
N GLY A 447 -25.39 -6.35 27.93
CA GLY A 447 -24.28 -5.39 27.79
C GLY A 447 -23.06 -5.81 28.60
N PHE A 448 -21.84 -5.53 28.12
CA PHE A 448 -20.60 -5.84 28.83
C PHE A 448 -19.62 -4.66 28.82
N VAL A 449 -19.17 -4.24 30.00
CA VAL A 449 -18.14 -3.20 30.21
C VAL A 449 -16.84 -3.85 30.69
N ASP A 450 -15.79 -3.84 29.86
CA ASP A 450 -14.45 -4.33 30.22
C ASP A 450 -13.75 -3.41 31.25
N GLN A 451 -12.69 -3.93 31.88
CA GLN A 451 -11.85 -3.22 32.85
C GLN A 451 -11.19 -1.94 32.25
N GLU A 452 -10.74 -1.98 30.99
CA GLU A 452 -10.04 -0.86 30.34
C GLU A 452 -10.96 0.03 29.47
N ASP A 453 -11.19 1.28 29.88
CA ASP A 453 -11.89 2.32 29.09
C ASP A 453 -11.06 2.87 27.92
N THR A 454 -10.86 2.03 26.90
CA THR A 454 -10.19 2.43 25.65
C THR A 454 -11.15 3.21 24.74
N MET A 455 -10.85 4.49 24.52
CA MET A 455 -11.67 5.43 23.72
C MET A 455 -10.78 6.34 22.85
N LEU A 456 -11.36 7.00 21.85
CA LEU A 456 -10.63 7.98 21.01
C LEU A 456 -10.50 9.33 21.75
N PRO A 457 -9.28 9.79 22.09
CA PRO A 457 -9.08 10.96 22.95
C PRO A 457 -9.50 12.29 22.29
N THR A 458 -9.62 12.31 20.97
CA THR A 458 -9.97 13.47 20.14
C THR A 458 -11.48 13.69 19.97
N LEU A 459 -12.32 12.76 20.43
CA LEU A 459 -13.78 12.87 20.37
C LEU A 459 -14.35 13.50 21.64
N THR A 460 -15.54 14.09 21.53
CA THR A 460 -16.32 14.46 22.71
C THR A 460 -17.03 13.25 23.31
N VAL A 461 -17.52 13.40 24.55
CA VAL A 461 -18.40 12.44 25.20
C VAL A 461 -19.60 12.10 24.31
N HIS A 462 -20.34 13.12 23.86
CA HIS A 462 -21.52 12.96 23.01
C HIS A 462 -21.20 12.25 21.69
N GLU A 463 -20.12 12.63 21.02
CA GLU A 463 -19.73 12.01 19.75
C GLU A 463 -19.33 10.54 19.92
N THR A 464 -18.78 10.16 21.07
CA THR A 464 -18.36 8.78 21.34
C THR A 464 -19.57 7.87 21.59
N ILE A 465 -20.48 8.31 22.45
CA ILE A 465 -21.75 7.60 22.72
C ILE A 465 -22.62 7.56 21.46
N LEU A 466 -22.70 8.68 20.72
CA LEU A 466 -23.41 8.75 19.44
C LEU A 466 -22.80 7.86 18.36
N ASN A 467 -21.47 7.70 18.29
CA ASN A 467 -20.87 6.74 17.37
C ASN A 467 -21.25 5.29 17.73
N SER A 468 -21.27 4.91 19.01
CA SER A 468 -21.76 3.60 19.45
C SER A 468 -23.23 3.39 19.06
N ALA A 469 -24.10 4.35 19.39
CA ALA A 469 -25.52 4.35 19.04
C ALA A 469 -25.78 4.29 17.52
N LEU A 470 -25.02 5.05 16.73
CA LEU A 470 -25.12 5.06 15.26
C LEU A 470 -24.68 3.75 14.61
N LEU A 471 -23.87 2.93 15.28
CA LEU A 471 -23.42 1.61 14.79
C LEU A 471 -24.33 0.47 15.26
N ARG A 472 -24.81 0.52 16.51
CA ARG A 472 -25.54 -0.57 17.17
C ARG A 472 -27.06 -0.51 17.04
N LEU A 473 -27.68 0.68 17.09
CA LEU A 473 -29.14 0.82 17.02
C LEU A 473 -29.69 0.46 15.61
N PRO A 474 -30.97 0.09 15.46
CA PRO A 474 -31.54 -0.46 14.22
C PRO A 474 -31.38 0.44 13.00
N ARG A 475 -31.50 -0.10 11.78
CA ARG A 475 -31.50 0.74 10.56
C ARG A 475 -32.66 1.73 10.52
N ASP A 476 -33.79 1.28 11.04
CA ASP A 476 -35.14 1.82 10.83
C ASP A 476 -35.42 3.02 11.74
N MET A 477 -34.72 3.11 12.88
CA MET A 477 -34.74 4.25 13.78
C MET A 477 -34.06 5.48 13.15
N THR A 478 -34.76 6.62 13.15
CA THR A 478 -34.28 7.88 12.55
C THR A 478 -33.00 8.40 13.21
N ARG A 479 -32.28 9.29 12.51
CA ARG A 479 -31.09 9.94 13.10
C ARG A 479 -31.47 10.85 14.27
N ALA A 480 -32.66 11.44 14.27
CA ALA A 480 -33.16 12.28 15.35
C ALA A 480 -33.41 11.44 16.61
N ALA A 481 -34.23 10.38 16.52
CA ALA A 481 -34.50 9.46 17.62
C ALA A 481 -33.21 8.84 18.20
N LYS A 482 -32.19 8.52 17.37
CA LYS A 482 -30.88 8.05 17.86
C LYS A 482 -30.11 9.10 18.66
N VAL A 483 -30.16 10.38 18.27
CA VAL A 483 -29.51 11.48 19.03
C VAL A 483 -30.27 11.74 20.34
N GLN A 484 -31.60 11.68 20.31
CA GLN A 484 -32.43 11.76 21.51
C GLN A 484 -32.09 10.63 22.50
N ARG A 485 -32.00 9.37 22.02
CA ARG A 485 -31.65 8.22 22.88
C ARG A 485 -30.28 8.35 23.55
N VAL A 486 -29.30 8.94 22.85
CA VAL A 486 -28.00 9.29 23.44
C VAL A 486 -28.15 10.33 24.54
N THR A 487 -28.93 11.39 24.30
CA THR A 487 -29.21 12.45 25.30
C THR A 487 -30.01 11.95 26.51
N GLU A 488 -30.85 10.92 26.37
CA GLU A 488 -31.48 10.23 27.50
C GLU A 488 -30.46 9.48 28.35
N VAL A 489 -29.60 8.66 27.74
CA VAL A 489 -28.53 7.90 28.41
C VAL A 489 -27.53 8.83 29.11
N GLU A 490 -27.18 9.95 28.49
CA GLU A 490 -26.34 10.99 29.09
C GLU A 490 -26.94 11.60 30.36
N LYS A 491 -28.27 11.74 30.42
CA LYS A 491 -28.99 12.21 31.62
C LYS A 491 -29.07 11.13 32.69
N GLN A 492 -29.41 9.89 32.31
CA GLN A 492 -29.49 8.74 33.23
C GLN A 492 -28.18 8.50 33.99
N LEU A 493 -27.04 8.71 33.33
CA LEU A 493 -25.71 8.53 33.93
C LEU A 493 -25.10 9.83 34.47
N GLY A 494 -25.87 10.93 34.56
CA GLY A 494 -25.43 12.24 35.09
C GLY A 494 -24.40 13.00 34.25
N ILE A 495 -23.95 12.45 33.12
CA ILE A 495 -22.85 12.98 32.28
C ILE A 495 -23.30 14.02 31.23
N TYR A 496 -24.59 14.34 31.10
CA TYR A 496 -25.10 15.32 30.13
C TYR A 496 -24.41 16.70 30.22
N HIS A 497 -23.92 17.08 31.41
CA HIS A 497 -23.22 18.35 31.62
C HIS A 497 -21.80 18.40 31.01
N ILE A 498 -21.18 17.25 30.70
CA ILE A 498 -19.87 17.13 30.03
C ILE A 498 -19.96 16.64 28.57
N LYS A 499 -21.17 16.59 27.98
CA LYS A 499 -21.41 16.00 26.65
C LYS A 499 -20.51 16.57 25.53
N ASP A 500 -20.19 17.87 25.59
CA ASP A 500 -19.37 18.59 24.62
C ASP A 500 -17.87 18.62 25.00
N SER A 501 -17.49 18.08 26.17
CA SER A 501 -16.09 17.95 26.60
C SER A 501 -15.36 16.86 25.82
N LEU A 502 -14.10 17.11 25.49
CA LEU A 502 -13.20 16.11 24.91
C LEU A 502 -12.84 15.05 25.97
N ILE A 503 -12.77 13.78 25.56
CA ILE A 503 -12.35 12.69 26.44
C ILE A 503 -10.90 12.90 26.91
N GLY A 504 -10.01 13.29 25.99
CA GLY A 504 -8.60 13.51 26.28
C GLY A 504 -7.80 12.22 26.45
N SER A 505 -6.51 12.37 26.72
CA SER A 505 -5.54 11.27 26.86
C SER A 505 -4.66 11.50 28.07
N GLU A 506 -4.43 10.47 28.88
CA GLU A 506 -3.65 10.55 30.14
C GLU A 506 -2.20 10.99 29.93
N GLU A 507 -1.61 10.74 28.76
CA GLU A 507 -0.25 11.16 28.39
C GLU A 507 -0.17 12.58 27.76
N GLY A 508 -1.29 13.25 27.56
CA GLY A 508 -1.40 14.44 26.70
C GLY A 508 -1.43 15.78 27.44
N LYS A 509 -0.95 16.86 26.79
CA LYS A 509 -1.06 18.25 27.26
C LYS A 509 -2.49 18.83 27.25
N GLY A 510 -3.52 18.01 27.06
CA GLY A 510 -4.93 18.42 27.01
C GLY A 510 -5.70 17.92 28.23
N ARG A 511 -6.33 18.83 28.98
CA ARG A 511 -7.20 18.50 30.12
C ARG A 511 -8.48 17.81 29.63
N GLY A 512 -8.53 16.48 29.78
CA GLY A 512 -9.70 15.66 29.48
C GLY A 512 -10.72 15.61 30.63
N ILE A 513 -11.65 14.66 30.53
CA ILE A 513 -12.60 14.31 31.60
C ILE A 513 -11.91 13.51 32.72
N SER A 514 -12.52 13.44 33.91
CA SER A 514 -12.00 12.63 35.02
C SER A 514 -12.18 11.12 34.77
N GLY A 515 -11.43 10.29 35.52
CA GLY A 515 -11.55 8.82 35.43
C GLY A 515 -12.97 8.31 35.73
N GLY A 516 -13.64 8.87 36.74
CA GLY A 516 -15.01 8.47 37.10
C GLY A 516 -16.04 8.86 36.03
N GLU A 517 -15.85 10.00 35.36
CA GLU A 517 -16.65 10.39 34.20
C GLU A 517 -16.36 9.48 33.00
N LYS A 518 -15.09 9.21 32.69
CA LYS A 518 -14.65 8.28 31.64
C LYS A 518 -15.30 6.90 31.82
N ARG A 519 -15.36 6.39 33.06
CA ARG A 519 -16.03 5.12 33.40
C ARG A 519 -17.53 5.16 33.10
N ARG A 520 -18.22 6.26 33.46
CA ARG A 520 -19.64 6.47 33.11
C ARG A 520 -19.87 6.60 31.60
N VAL A 521 -18.92 7.15 30.83
CA VAL A 521 -18.97 7.15 29.36
C VAL A 521 -18.80 5.74 28.78
N GLY A 522 -17.99 4.88 29.41
CA GLY A 522 -17.85 3.46 29.05
C GLY A 522 -19.18 2.72 29.20
N ILE A 523 -19.81 2.88 30.37
CA ILE A 523 -21.16 2.37 30.67
C ILE A 523 -22.19 2.91 29.66
N ALA A 524 -22.16 4.22 29.35
CA ALA A 524 -23.06 4.84 28.38
C ALA A 524 -22.97 4.22 26.98
N CYS A 525 -21.76 3.87 26.53
CA CYS A 525 -21.53 3.27 25.21
C CYS A 525 -22.16 1.87 25.05
N GLU A 526 -22.44 1.17 26.15
CA GLU A 526 -23.18 -0.08 26.19
C GLU A 526 -24.68 0.13 26.49
N LEU A 527 -25.01 1.12 27.33
CA LEU A 527 -26.38 1.38 27.78
C LEU A 527 -27.32 1.87 26.66
N VAL A 528 -26.77 2.48 25.60
CA VAL A 528 -27.53 2.93 24.42
C VAL A 528 -28.35 1.83 23.74
N THR A 529 -27.97 0.55 23.83
CA THR A 529 -28.77 -0.58 23.29
C THR A 529 -29.86 -1.10 24.22
N SER A 530 -30.16 -0.40 25.32
CA SER A 530 -31.17 -0.81 26.31
C SER A 530 -31.01 -2.26 26.87
N PRO A 531 -29.79 -2.75 27.21
CA PRO A 531 -29.62 -4.11 27.73
C PRO A 531 -30.31 -4.30 29.08
N SER A 532 -31.01 -5.43 29.27
CA SER A 532 -31.67 -5.77 30.54
C SER A 532 -30.71 -6.36 31.58
N ILE A 533 -29.63 -6.99 31.13
CA ILE A 533 -28.55 -7.53 31.97
C ILE A 533 -27.26 -6.77 31.61
N LEU A 534 -26.61 -6.20 32.62
CA LEU A 534 -25.36 -5.43 32.45
C LEU A 534 -24.24 -6.06 33.29
N PHE A 535 -23.20 -6.57 32.62
CA PHE A 535 -21.98 -7.04 33.27
C PHE A 535 -20.90 -5.94 33.25
N LEU A 536 -20.19 -5.75 34.37
CA LEU A 536 -19.05 -4.83 34.45
C LEU A 536 -17.86 -5.48 35.16
N ASP A 537 -16.69 -5.47 34.52
CA ASP A 537 -15.46 -5.98 35.14
C ASP A 537 -14.72 -4.85 35.88
N GLU A 538 -14.62 -4.98 37.21
CA GLU A 538 -14.04 -4.02 38.16
C GLU A 538 -14.40 -2.54 37.87
N PRO A 539 -15.69 -2.13 38.01
CA PRO A 539 -16.12 -0.77 37.67
C PRO A 539 -15.49 0.34 38.53
N THR A 540 -14.86 0.00 39.66
CA THR A 540 -14.15 0.93 40.56
C THR A 540 -12.62 0.94 40.38
N SER A 541 -12.06 0.13 39.47
CA SER A 541 -10.61 0.03 39.29
C SER A 541 -10.01 1.34 38.78
N GLY A 542 -8.86 1.73 39.29
CA GLY A 542 -8.17 2.99 38.94
C GLY A 542 -8.87 4.28 39.41
N LEU A 543 -9.96 4.21 40.18
CA LEU A 543 -10.66 5.38 40.72
C LEU A 543 -10.28 5.67 42.18
N ASP A 544 -10.36 6.94 42.57
CA ASP A 544 -10.37 7.33 43.97
C ASP A 544 -11.69 6.90 44.66
N ALA A 545 -11.68 6.81 45.99
CA ALA A 545 -12.81 6.28 46.76
C ALA A 545 -14.12 7.10 46.60
N TYR A 546 -14.05 8.39 46.27
CA TYR A 546 -15.25 9.22 46.07
C TYR A 546 -15.85 8.98 44.68
N ASN A 547 -15.03 9.03 43.62
CA ASN A 547 -15.51 8.70 42.28
C ASN A 547 -15.94 7.24 42.13
N ALA A 548 -15.29 6.30 42.83
CA ALA A 548 -15.72 4.90 42.91
C ALA A 548 -17.13 4.77 43.51
N PHE A 549 -17.42 5.48 44.61
CA PHE A 549 -18.76 5.51 45.20
C PHE A 549 -19.79 6.08 44.22
N ASN A 550 -19.50 7.24 43.61
CA ASN A 550 -20.40 7.89 42.63
C ASN A 550 -20.68 7.03 41.38
N VAL A 551 -19.78 6.11 41.02
CA VAL A 551 -20.00 5.14 39.93
C VAL A 551 -20.91 3.99 40.38
N ILE A 552 -20.73 3.46 41.59
CA ILE A 552 -21.60 2.39 42.13
C ILE A 552 -23.00 2.92 42.44
N GLU A 553 -23.14 4.10 43.05
CA GLU A 553 -24.43 4.78 43.29
C GLU A 553 -25.22 4.95 41.98
N CYS A 554 -24.54 5.35 40.91
CA CYS A 554 -25.12 5.47 39.56
C CYS A 554 -25.59 4.10 39.01
N LEU A 555 -24.86 3.01 39.25
CA LEU A 555 -25.27 1.65 38.88
C LEU A 555 -26.45 1.13 39.71
N VAL A 556 -26.52 1.47 41.00
CA VAL A 556 -27.62 1.11 41.91
C VAL A 556 -28.90 1.84 41.50
N THR A 557 -28.80 3.12 41.19
CA THR A 557 -29.91 3.93 40.63
C THR A 557 -30.37 3.36 39.30
N LEU A 558 -29.42 3.03 38.40
CA LEU A 558 -29.71 2.41 37.11
C LEU A 558 -30.42 1.05 37.24
N ALA A 559 -30.06 0.24 38.23
CA ALA A 559 -30.77 -1.01 38.52
C ALA A 559 -32.19 -0.71 39.03
N LYS A 560 -32.31 0.08 40.10
CA LYS A 560 -33.56 0.23 40.86
C LYS A 560 -34.64 1.01 40.12
N ASP A 561 -34.30 2.12 39.45
CA ASP A 561 -35.26 2.96 38.71
C ASP A 561 -35.75 2.28 37.42
N PHE A 562 -34.87 1.54 36.73
CA PHE A 562 -35.19 0.95 35.41
C PHE A 562 -35.49 -0.55 35.46
N LYS A 563 -35.33 -1.23 36.60
CA LYS A 563 -35.48 -2.69 36.75
C LYS A 563 -34.51 -3.52 35.89
N ARG A 564 -33.27 -3.05 35.76
CA ARG A 564 -32.16 -3.81 35.15
C ARG A 564 -31.49 -4.75 36.15
N THR A 565 -30.94 -5.85 35.67
CA THR A 565 -30.05 -6.72 36.46
C THR A 565 -28.62 -6.29 36.24
N VAL A 566 -27.90 -5.93 37.30
CA VAL A 566 -26.53 -5.41 37.22
C VAL A 566 -25.59 -6.32 38.00
N ILE A 567 -24.57 -6.84 37.33
CA ILE A 567 -23.62 -7.82 37.88
C ILE A 567 -22.20 -7.29 37.68
N PHE A 568 -21.40 -7.18 38.73
CA PHE A 568 -20.03 -6.69 38.60
C PHE A 568 -19.02 -7.40 39.52
N THR A 569 -17.78 -7.52 39.04
CA THR A 569 -16.63 -7.91 39.88
C THR A 569 -16.11 -6.71 40.66
N ILE A 570 -15.65 -6.89 41.89
CA ILE A 570 -15.02 -5.80 42.67
C ILE A 570 -13.89 -6.31 43.56
N HIS A 571 -12.93 -5.43 43.86
CA HIS A 571 -11.74 -5.71 44.65
C HIS A 571 -11.62 -4.69 45.79
N GLN A 572 -11.58 -5.17 47.04
CA GLN A 572 -11.43 -4.37 48.27
C GLN A 572 -12.28 -3.07 48.32
N PRO A 573 -13.63 -3.18 48.19
CA PRO A 573 -14.52 -2.04 48.28
C PRO A 573 -14.60 -1.44 49.70
N ARG A 574 -14.66 -0.11 49.78
CA ARG A 574 -14.94 0.62 51.02
C ARG A 574 -16.32 0.26 51.58
N SER A 575 -16.49 0.29 52.90
CA SER A 575 -17.74 -0.12 53.57
C SER A 575 -19.00 0.63 53.11
N ASN A 576 -18.88 1.89 52.67
CA ASN A 576 -19.99 2.66 52.09
C ASN A 576 -20.40 2.18 50.68
N ILE A 577 -19.51 1.54 49.94
CA ILE A 577 -19.81 0.85 48.67
C ILE A 577 -20.44 -0.53 48.96
N VAL A 578 -19.93 -1.23 49.98
CA VAL A 578 -20.43 -2.55 50.40
C VAL A 578 -21.89 -2.48 50.85
N ALA A 579 -22.26 -1.44 51.58
CA ALA A 579 -23.62 -1.18 52.03
C ALA A 579 -24.64 -0.93 50.90
N LEU A 580 -24.20 -0.88 49.63
CA LEU A 580 -25.07 -0.74 48.45
C LEU A 580 -25.33 -2.08 47.73
N PHE A 581 -24.71 -3.19 48.14
CA PHE A 581 -24.89 -4.49 47.48
C PHE A 581 -26.19 -5.17 47.93
N ASP A 582 -27.02 -5.62 46.98
CA ASP A 582 -28.23 -6.38 47.29
C ASP A 582 -27.91 -7.89 47.41
N ARG A 583 -27.12 -8.45 46.48
CA ARG A 583 -26.62 -9.84 46.51
C ARG A 583 -25.10 -9.92 46.38
N LEU A 584 -24.49 -10.96 46.95
CA LEU A 584 -23.04 -11.22 46.95
C LEU A 584 -22.74 -12.65 46.49
N VAL A 585 -21.73 -12.79 45.61
CA VAL A 585 -21.06 -14.05 45.27
C VAL A 585 -19.59 -13.95 45.69
N LEU A 586 -19.15 -14.79 46.63
CA LEU A 586 -17.77 -14.84 47.12
C LEU A 586 -17.06 -16.08 46.57
N LEU A 587 -15.97 -15.88 45.83
CA LEU A 587 -15.17 -16.95 45.23
C LEU A 587 -13.81 -17.10 45.90
N ALA A 588 -13.39 -18.34 46.14
CA ALA A 588 -12.03 -18.68 46.58
C ALA A 588 -11.46 -19.80 45.71
N GLN A 589 -10.33 -19.54 45.05
CA GLN A 589 -9.67 -20.46 44.11
C GLN A 589 -10.60 -21.09 43.04
N GLY A 590 -11.64 -20.35 42.60
CA GLY A 590 -12.62 -20.83 41.63
C GLY A 590 -13.79 -21.65 42.19
N ARG A 591 -13.90 -21.80 43.52
CA ARG A 591 -15.04 -22.43 44.21
C ARG A 591 -15.91 -21.37 44.91
N PRO A 592 -17.23 -21.57 45.01
CA PRO A 592 -18.11 -20.68 45.77
C PRO A 592 -17.94 -20.90 47.27
N VAL A 593 -17.72 -19.82 48.03
CA VAL A 593 -17.71 -19.81 49.50
C VAL A 593 -18.98 -19.16 50.06
N TYR A 594 -19.64 -18.32 49.27
CA TYR A 594 -20.95 -17.75 49.56
C TYR A 594 -21.64 -17.34 48.25
N SER A 595 -22.95 -17.54 48.15
CA SER A 595 -23.80 -16.91 47.13
C SER A 595 -25.19 -16.68 47.71
N GLY A 596 -25.61 -15.43 47.86
CA GLY A 596 -26.88 -15.10 48.51
C GLY A 596 -27.12 -13.59 48.74
N PRO A 597 -28.22 -13.22 49.42
CA PRO A 597 -28.53 -11.83 49.79
C PRO A 597 -27.49 -11.27 50.76
N PHE A 598 -26.94 -10.08 50.49
CA PHE A 598 -25.81 -9.56 51.28
C PHE A 598 -26.16 -9.36 52.76
N SER A 599 -27.43 -9.09 53.09
CA SER A 599 -27.92 -8.98 54.47
C SER A 599 -27.73 -10.24 55.32
N GLN A 600 -27.79 -11.43 54.70
CA GLN A 600 -27.59 -12.72 55.39
C GLN A 600 -26.11 -13.13 55.45
N CYS A 601 -25.22 -12.37 54.80
CA CYS A 601 -23.81 -12.75 54.68
C CYS A 601 -23.10 -12.72 56.03
N GLN A 602 -23.35 -11.72 56.88
CA GLN A 602 -22.69 -11.65 58.18
C GLN A 602 -23.15 -12.79 59.10
N ASP A 603 -24.46 -12.97 59.25
CA ASP A 603 -25.04 -14.03 60.10
C ASP A 603 -24.50 -15.42 59.72
N TYR A 604 -24.36 -15.71 58.42
CA TYR A 604 -23.76 -16.96 57.93
C TYR A 604 -22.31 -17.14 58.41
N PHE A 605 -21.43 -16.15 58.23
CA PHE A 605 -20.02 -16.26 58.65
C PHE A 605 -19.87 -16.27 60.19
N ASP A 606 -20.70 -15.53 60.91
CA ASP A 606 -20.79 -15.58 62.36
C ASP A 606 -21.22 -16.99 62.84
N HIS A 607 -22.17 -17.65 62.15
CA HIS A 607 -22.61 -19.02 62.44
C HIS A 607 -21.57 -20.12 62.14
N ILE A 608 -20.82 -20.03 61.04
CA ILE A 608 -19.76 -21.01 60.71
C ILE A 608 -18.43 -20.77 61.46
N GLY A 609 -18.41 -19.90 62.47
CA GLY A 609 -17.25 -19.69 63.35
C GLY A 609 -16.20 -18.70 62.83
N TYR A 610 -16.51 -17.91 61.81
CA TYR A 610 -15.64 -16.87 61.24
C TYR A 610 -16.24 -15.46 61.42
N PRO A 611 -16.46 -14.98 62.67
CA PRO A 611 -17.12 -13.70 62.90
C PRO A 611 -16.24 -12.51 62.56
N CYS A 612 -16.84 -11.48 61.95
CA CYS A 612 -16.13 -10.27 61.54
C CYS A 612 -15.75 -9.41 62.78
N PRO A 613 -14.46 -9.06 62.99
CA PRO A 613 -14.06 -8.24 64.13
C PRO A 613 -14.72 -6.85 64.15
N PRO A 614 -15.13 -6.32 65.32
CA PRO A 614 -15.82 -5.04 65.41
C PRO A 614 -14.95 -3.88 64.94
N GLY A 615 -15.48 -3.09 64.01
CA GLY A 615 -14.75 -1.97 63.38
C GLY A 615 -13.88 -2.36 62.17
N PHE A 616 -13.85 -3.64 61.79
CA PHE A 616 -13.24 -4.08 60.53
C PHE A 616 -14.22 -3.94 59.37
N ASN A 617 -13.73 -3.78 58.13
CA ASN A 617 -14.57 -3.74 56.94
C ASN A 617 -14.91 -5.17 56.50
N ILE A 618 -16.19 -5.57 56.56
CA ILE A 618 -16.61 -6.94 56.22
C ILE A 618 -16.12 -7.42 54.85
N ALA A 619 -16.09 -6.56 53.82
CA ALA A 619 -15.59 -6.97 52.51
C ALA A 619 -14.07 -7.22 52.48
N ASP A 620 -13.29 -6.47 53.26
CA ASP A 620 -11.85 -6.75 53.41
C ASP A 620 -11.64 -8.04 54.23
N TYR A 621 -12.44 -8.27 55.28
CA TYR A 621 -12.39 -9.50 56.08
C TYR A 621 -12.70 -10.74 55.23
N LEU A 622 -13.73 -10.68 54.38
CA LEU A 622 -14.06 -11.76 53.45
C LEU A 622 -12.98 -11.98 52.38
N VAL A 623 -12.33 -10.92 51.89
CA VAL A 623 -11.20 -11.05 50.96
C VAL A 623 -10.01 -11.71 51.67
N ASP A 624 -9.61 -11.22 52.85
CA ASP A 624 -8.50 -11.77 53.64
C ASP A 624 -8.74 -13.25 54.02
N LEU A 625 -9.97 -13.58 54.43
CA LEU A 625 -10.42 -14.96 54.64
C LEU A 625 -10.15 -15.80 53.36
N THR A 626 -10.66 -15.38 52.20
CA THR A 626 -10.43 -16.10 50.92
C THR A 626 -8.97 -16.12 50.44
N MET A 627 -8.06 -15.31 51.02
CA MET A 627 -6.63 -15.36 50.71
C MET A 627 -5.87 -16.42 51.53
N HIS A 628 -6.22 -16.60 52.81
CA HIS A 628 -5.48 -17.50 53.71
C HIS A 628 -5.82 -18.99 53.55
N VAL A 629 -6.97 -19.32 52.94
CA VAL A 629 -7.46 -20.70 52.77
C VAL A 629 -6.58 -21.65 51.94
N GLY A 630 -5.51 -21.14 51.31
CA GLY A 630 -4.61 -21.94 50.47
C GLY A 630 -3.39 -22.54 51.17
N THR A 631 -3.12 -22.21 52.43
CA THR A 631 -1.94 -22.69 53.16
C THR A 631 -2.28 -23.82 54.13
N THR A 632 -1.82 -25.03 53.84
CA THR A 632 -1.86 -26.17 54.77
C THR A 632 -1.09 -25.85 56.05
N THR A 633 -1.80 -25.83 57.18
CA THR A 633 -1.24 -25.73 58.53
C THR A 633 -0.61 -27.07 58.94
N SER A 634 0.61 -27.33 58.47
CA SER A 634 1.42 -28.42 59.01
C SER A 634 1.75 -28.15 60.48
N PHE A 635 1.00 -28.77 61.39
CA PHE A 635 1.45 -28.97 62.76
C PHE A 635 2.72 -29.81 62.72
N ASP A 636 3.83 -29.22 63.13
CA ASP A 636 5.11 -29.92 63.25
C ASP A 636 5.09 -30.72 64.56
N ASP A 637 5.20 -32.04 64.46
CA ASP A 637 5.06 -32.94 65.62
C ASP A 637 6.29 -32.88 66.53
N GLY A 638 6.04 -32.92 67.84
CA GLY A 638 6.96 -32.41 68.86
C GLY A 638 8.22 -33.25 69.04
N THR A 639 9.27 -32.97 68.29
CA THR A 639 10.62 -33.55 68.51
C THR A 639 11.57 -32.54 69.14
N ILE A 640 12.14 -32.93 70.27
CA ILE A 640 12.90 -32.04 71.16
C ILE A 640 14.37 -31.96 70.73
N SER A 641 14.91 -30.75 70.68
CA SER A 641 16.33 -30.48 70.94
C SER A 641 16.44 -29.17 71.71
N ALA A 642 17.11 -29.23 72.86
CA ALA A 642 17.16 -28.11 73.80
C ALA A 642 18.35 -27.19 73.50
N ASP A 643 18.19 -25.88 73.77
CA ASP A 643 19.08 -25.25 74.74
C ASP A 643 18.49 -23.98 75.39
N ALA A 644 19.19 -23.47 76.42
CA ALA A 644 18.60 -22.74 77.54
C ALA A 644 18.07 -21.29 77.34
N ALA A 645 16.94 -21.04 78.00
CA ALA A 645 16.63 -19.87 78.86
C ALA A 645 16.45 -18.44 78.28
N SER A 646 15.21 -17.93 78.37
CA SER A 646 14.84 -16.99 79.46
C SER A 646 13.31 -16.82 79.56
N VAL A 647 12.80 -16.38 80.72
CA VAL A 647 11.35 -16.28 81.00
C VAL A 647 10.92 -14.80 81.08
N GLY A 648 9.90 -14.44 80.30
CA GLY A 648 9.22 -13.13 80.32
C GLY A 648 7.82 -13.24 79.70
N PRO A 649 6.82 -12.46 80.15
CA PRO A 649 5.40 -12.76 79.92
C PRO A 649 4.82 -12.31 78.56
N SER A 650 3.67 -12.91 78.24
CA SER A 650 2.93 -12.87 76.96
C SER A 650 2.43 -11.52 76.46
N SER A 651 1.89 -11.58 75.22
CA SER A 651 1.01 -10.64 74.49
C SER A 651 1.67 -9.78 73.40
N THR A 652 0.84 -9.37 72.42
CA THR A 652 1.18 -8.72 71.14
C THR A 652 1.92 -9.59 70.10
N ARG A 653 1.19 -10.52 69.45
CA ARG A 653 1.62 -11.13 68.17
C ARG A 653 1.43 -10.15 67.00
N ALA A 654 2.22 -9.08 66.99
CA ALA A 654 2.16 -8.05 65.96
C ALA A 654 2.88 -8.49 64.67
N VAL A 655 2.29 -8.19 63.50
CA VAL A 655 2.83 -8.54 62.18
C VAL A 655 4.18 -7.86 61.94
N LYS A 656 5.18 -8.62 61.44
CA LYS A 656 6.38 -8.04 60.84
C LYS A 656 7.02 -8.94 59.79
N SER A 657 6.77 -8.62 58.53
CA SER A 657 7.58 -9.05 57.39
C SER A 657 8.86 -8.23 57.30
N ILE A 658 9.97 -8.86 56.88
CA ILE A 658 11.13 -8.21 56.23
C ILE A 658 11.99 -9.30 55.58
N ALA A 659 12.68 -8.94 54.49
CA ALA A 659 13.41 -9.89 53.63
C ALA A 659 14.73 -10.39 54.24
N SER A 660 15.12 -11.61 53.87
CA SER A 660 16.40 -12.25 54.19
C SER A 660 17.45 -12.03 53.09
N ILE A 661 18.56 -11.35 53.41
CA ILE A 661 19.83 -11.49 52.68
C ILE A 661 20.99 -11.45 53.68
N SER A 662 21.55 -12.62 54.00
CA SER A 662 22.93 -12.76 54.43
C SER A 662 23.35 -14.24 54.42
N ASN A 663 24.39 -14.58 53.67
CA ASN A 663 25.64 -15.02 54.29
C ASN A 663 26.81 -14.99 53.29
N VAL A 664 28.00 -14.81 53.84
CA VAL A 664 29.29 -14.80 53.15
C VAL A 664 30.24 -15.67 53.97
N SER A 665 30.94 -16.60 53.32
CA SER A 665 32.10 -17.28 53.89
C SER A 665 33.06 -17.75 52.79
N LEU A 666 34.36 -17.65 53.08
CA LEU A 666 35.46 -18.28 52.35
C LEU A 666 35.67 -19.71 52.93
N GLY A 667 36.43 -20.64 52.34
CA GLY A 667 37.21 -20.65 51.09
C GLY A 667 38.02 -21.97 50.98
N GLU A 668 38.74 -22.15 49.86
CA GLU A 668 39.82 -23.13 49.59
C GLU A 668 39.46 -24.65 49.69
N GLU A 669 39.36 -25.36 48.55
CA GLU A 669 40.38 -26.28 47.94
C GLU A 669 40.35 -27.72 48.51
N SER A 670 40.47 -28.82 47.72
CA SER A 670 40.77 -29.05 46.29
C SER A 670 40.22 -30.42 45.82
N GLY A 671 40.28 -30.76 44.51
CA GLY A 671 40.28 -32.18 44.04
C GLY A 671 39.28 -32.66 42.96
N VAL A 672 39.62 -32.45 41.67
CA VAL A 672 39.43 -33.37 40.50
C VAL A 672 38.07 -34.06 40.23
N GLU A 673 37.39 -33.60 39.16
CA GLU A 673 36.51 -34.32 38.18
C GLU A 673 35.25 -35.10 38.66
N ALA A 674 34.13 -35.19 37.90
CA ALA A 674 33.92 -34.93 36.46
C ALA A 674 32.50 -34.40 36.09
N SER A 675 32.40 -33.93 34.83
CA SER A 675 31.21 -33.89 33.95
C SER A 675 30.29 -32.64 33.85
N SER A 676 29.99 -32.30 32.58
CA SER A 676 28.83 -31.56 32.03
C SER A 676 28.76 -30.00 32.03
N SER A 677 28.90 -29.45 30.81
CA SER A 677 28.33 -28.18 30.29
C SER A 677 28.86 -26.82 30.78
N ARG A 678 29.20 -25.95 29.80
CA ARG A 678 29.66 -24.55 29.95
C ARG A 678 28.62 -23.55 29.33
N PRO A 679 28.73 -22.22 29.56
CA PRO A 679 27.55 -21.34 29.64
C PRO A 679 27.44 -20.24 28.57
N LYS A 680 26.35 -19.45 28.68
CA LYS A 680 26.13 -18.10 28.11
C LYS A 680 25.36 -17.25 29.15
N ALA A 681 25.30 -15.91 29.12
CA ALA A 681 26.25 -14.87 28.71
C ALA A 681 25.72 -13.52 29.27
N LYS A 682 26.58 -12.52 29.55
CA LYS A 682 26.16 -11.23 30.16
C LYS A 682 25.51 -10.28 29.15
N ARG A 683 24.42 -9.58 29.55
CA ARG A 683 24.10 -8.13 29.35
C ARG A 683 22.63 -7.86 29.76
N ARG A 684 22.16 -6.65 30.13
CA ARG A 684 22.78 -5.41 30.66
C ARG A 684 21.65 -4.38 30.90
N ASP A 685 21.22 -4.19 32.15
CA ASP A 685 20.11 -3.27 32.44
C ASP A 685 20.45 -1.79 32.26
N SER A 686 19.40 -0.99 32.05
CA SER A 686 19.48 0.39 31.57
C SER A 686 19.66 1.43 32.68
N VAL A 687 20.19 2.60 32.30
CA VAL A 687 20.55 3.71 33.21
C VAL A 687 19.36 4.26 34.01
N ARG A 688 18.12 4.10 33.52
CA ARG A 688 16.90 4.60 34.19
C ARG A 688 16.70 4.01 35.59
N ALA A 689 17.02 2.72 35.78
CA ALA A 689 16.95 2.03 37.08
C ALA A 689 17.98 2.54 38.12
N ARG A 690 18.89 3.45 37.72
CA ARG A 690 19.88 4.07 38.62
C ARG A 690 19.36 5.38 39.26
N GLN A 691 18.46 6.11 38.61
CA GLN A 691 17.98 7.41 39.12
C GLN A 691 16.84 7.28 40.14
N GLU A 692 15.97 6.28 39.99
CA GLU A 692 14.83 6.07 40.91
C GLU A 692 15.23 5.53 42.30
N ARG A 693 16.50 5.16 42.50
CA ARG A 693 17.02 4.55 43.74
C ARG A 693 17.63 5.52 44.76
N GLU A 694 17.79 6.80 44.44
CA GLU A 694 18.57 7.74 45.27
C GLU A 694 17.74 8.74 46.10
N LEU A 695 16.40 8.72 46.02
CA LEU A 695 15.56 9.82 46.55
C LEU A 695 14.92 9.65 47.95
N PHE A 696 14.87 8.46 48.56
CA PHE A 696 14.15 8.26 49.85
C PHE A 696 14.89 7.46 50.95
N THR A 697 16.15 7.81 51.21
CA THR A 697 16.78 7.78 52.55
C THR A 697 17.75 8.97 52.65
N ARG A 698 18.17 9.55 53.78
CA ARG A 698 18.02 9.34 55.26
C ARG A 698 18.30 10.74 55.90
N ARG A 699 18.22 11.08 57.20
CA ARG A 699 18.11 10.43 58.53
C ARG A 699 17.48 11.47 59.50
N LYS A 700 17.24 11.14 60.78
CA LYS A 700 16.83 12.09 61.84
C LYS A 700 17.80 12.06 63.03
N THR A 701 18.24 13.22 63.51
CA THR A 701 18.84 13.48 64.85
C THR A 701 18.85 15.00 65.13
N ASN A 702 18.80 15.40 66.40
CA ASN A 702 18.68 16.80 66.86
C ASN A 702 20.03 17.35 67.37
N VAL A 703 20.15 18.67 67.60
CA VAL A 703 20.40 19.33 68.92
C VAL A 703 20.71 20.84 68.76
N ASP A 704 20.40 21.62 69.81
CA ASP A 704 20.80 23.01 70.17
C ASP A 704 20.22 24.30 69.51
N THR A 705 19.29 24.92 70.26
CA THR A 705 19.44 26.25 70.93
C THR A 705 19.60 27.57 70.13
N ALA A 706 18.54 28.41 70.11
CA ALA A 706 18.50 29.80 70.65
C ALA A 706 17.25 30.63 70.22
N ALA A 707 16.84 31.58 71.09
CA ALA A 707 16.12 32.85 70.81
C ALA A 707 14.70 32.86 70.16
N SER A 708 13.68 33.14 71.02
CA SER A 708 12.74 34.31 71.02
C SER A 708 11.88 34.70 69.79
N SER A 709 10.63 35.18 69.93
CA SER A 709 9.79 35.44 71.13
C SER A 709 8.28 35.55 70.78
N ASP A 710 7.45 35.70 71.83
CA ASP A 710 6.07 36.26 71.87
C ASP A 710 4.90 35.44 71.28
N GLY A 711 3.68 35.55 71.85
CA GLY A 711 2.47 35.03 71.17
C GLY A 711 1.16 34.73 71.92
N GLU A 712 1.11 34.61 73.26
CA GLU A 712 -0.12 34.50 74.11
C GLU A 712 -1.16 33.36 73.86
N GLY A 713 -1.99 33.04 74.87
CA GLY A 713 -3.35 32.48 74.68
C GLY A 713 -3.65 31.02 75.09
N GLU A 714 -3.98 30.81 76.37
CA GLU A 714 -5.10 30.01 76.96
C GLU A 714 -5.80 28.83 76.19
N THR A 715 -6.35 27.78 76.83
CA THR A 715 -6.52 27.42 78.27
C THR A 715 -6.64 25.90 78.49
N ASP A 716 -6.36 25.48 79.73
CA ASP A 716 -6.88 24.32 80.47
C ASP A 716 -6.70 22.86 80.01
N ALA A 717 -6.69 21.98 81.02
CA ALA A 717 -6.45 20.55 80.95
C ALA A 717 -7.17 19.84 82.11
N TYR A 718 -7.38 18.53 82.01
CA TYR A 718 -7.53 17.68 83.19
C TYR A 718 -6.72 16.39 83.12
N LYS A 719 -6.27 15.94 84.29
CA LYS A 719 -5.42 14.76 84.51
C LYS A 719 -6.19 13.69 85.28
N LEU A 720 -5.82 12.43 85.10
CA LEU A 720 -5.80 11.38 86.14
C LEU A 720 -5.09 10.13 85.56
N ARG A 721 -4.65 9.18 86.39
CA ARG A 721 -3.39 9.10 87.17
C ARG A 721 -3.26 7.62 87.58
N LYS A 722 -2.05 7.06 87.61
CA LYS A 722 -1.79 5.63 87.89
C LYS A 722 -2.20 5.19 89.31
N GLN A 723 -2.51 3.90 89.46
CA GLN A 723 -2.26 3.11 90.67
C GLN A 723 -1.50 1.79 90.33
N ARG A 724 -1.25 0.92 91.32
CA ARG A 724 -0.31 -0.22 91.26
C ARG A 724 -0.94 -1.53 91.84
N PRO A 725 -0.35 -2.72 91.61
CA PRO A 725 -1.06 -4.02 91.64
C PRO A 725 -0.99 -4.78 92.98
N GLY A 726 -1.77 -5.86 93.11
CA GLY A 726 -1.61 -6.86 94.17
C GLY A 726 -2.47 -8.14 94.04
N VAL A 727 -1.79 -9.30 94.09
CA VAL A 727 -2.22 -10.61 94.63
C VAL A 727 -3.43 -11.37 94.04
N VAL A 728 -3.15 -12.62 93.59
CA VAL A 728 -4.12 -13.74 93.47
C VAL A 728 -3.42 -15.06 93.86
N PRO A 729 -3.95 -15.86 94.81
CA PRO A 729 -3.60 -17.26 95.03
C PRO A 729 -4.65 -18.23 94.39
N PRO A 730 -4.39 -19.54 94.28
CA PRO A 730 -4.82 -20.32 93.11
C PRO A 730 -6.09 -21.17 93.28
N GLN A 731 -6.67 -21.58 92.14
CA GLN A 731 -7.45 -22.82 92.01
C GLN A 731 -7.08 -23.58 90.72
N ILE A 732 -7.64 -24.79 90.58
CA ILE A 732 -7.10 -25.90 89.78
C ILE A 732 -7.94 -26.15 88.52
N ILE A 733 -7.24 -26.64 87.50
CA ILE A 733 -7.69 -27.30 86.26
C ILE A 733 -9.04 -28.04 86.40
N GLU A 734 -9.97 -27.78 85.47
CA GLU A 734 -10.62 -28.83 84.67
C GLU A 734 -11.13 -28.26 83.33
N ASP A 735 -11.05 -29.08 82.28
CA ASP A 735 -11.44 -28.75 80.90
C ASP A 735 -12.95 -29.05 80.69
N PRO A 736 -13.62 -28.46 79.68
CA PRO A 736 -13.92 -29.29 78.52
C PRO A 736 -13.97 -28.53 77.17
N HIS A 737 -12.88 -28.57 76.41
CA HIS A 737 -12.87 -28.29 74.97
C HIS A 737 -13.16 -29.53 74.12
N ASP A 738 -14.41 -30.01 74.13
CA ASP A 738 -14.90 -30.95 73.12
C ASP A 738 -15.22 -30.22 71.80
N LEU A 739 -14.27 -30.25 70.86
CA LEU A 739 -14.52 -30.05 69.43
C LEU A 739 -14.55 -31.43 68.73
N PRO A 740 -15.39 -31.63 67.70
CA PRO A 740 -15.45 -32.92 67.01
C PRO A 740 -14.11 -33.26 66.34
N PRO A 741 -13.73 -34.55 66.27
CA PRO A 741 -12.43 -34.97 65.75
C PRO A 741 -12.30 -34.67 64.25
N ALA A 742 -11.13 -34.15 63.86
CA ALA A 742 -10.85 -33.80 62.48
C ALA A 742 -10.84 -35.01 61.54
N ALA A 743 -11.52 -34.90 60.39
CA ALA A 743 -11.36 -35.83 59.29
C ALA A 743 -9.98 -35.63 58.62
N PRO A 744 -9.25 -36.70 58.27
CA PRO A 744 -7.89 -36.57 57.75
C PRO A 744 -7.87 -36.06 56.29
N GLY A 745 -7.50 -34.79 56.10
CA GLY A 745 -7.00 -34.28 54.81
C GLY A 745 -7.79 -33.16 54.14
N SER A 746 -8.87 -32.64 54.73
CA SER A 746 -9.55 -31.44 54.22
C SER A 746 -8.74 -30.18 54.49
N THR A 747 -8.59 -29.30 53.50
CA THR A 747 -8.13 -27.92 53.70
C THR A 747 -9.27 -27.07 54.26
N ASP A 748 -8.94 -25.94 54.89
CA ASP A 748 -9.92 -24.92 55.32
C ASP A 748 -10.88 -24.51 54.17
N LEU A 749 -10.44 -24.64 52.91
CA LEU A 749 -11.24 -24.29 51.74
C LEU A 749 -12.27 -25.36 51.41
N ASP A 750 -11.98 -26.62 51.71
CA ASP A 750 -12.95 -27.70 51.60
C ASP A 750 -14.00 -27.56 52.71
N ILE A 751 -13.60 -27.13 53.90
CA ILE A 751 -14.54 -26.81 55.01
C ILE A 751 -15.48 -25.67 54.61
N LEU A 752 -14.95 -24.53 54.17
CA LEU A 752 -15.75 -23.36 53.77
C LEU A 752 -16.70 -23.65 52.59
N VAL A 753 -16.25 -24.43 51.59
CA VAL A 753 -17.08 -24.79 50.43
C VAL A 753 -18.17 -25.80 50.79
N ASN A 754 -17.86 -26.81 51.62
CA ASN A 754 -18.85 -27.79 52.07
C ASN A 754 -19.89 -27.13 52.99
N SER A 755 -19.46 -26.28 53.92
CA SER A 755 -20.36 -25.51 54.80
C SER A 755 -21.33 -24.64 54.00
N PHE A 756 -20.90 -24.06 52.87
CA PHE A 756 -21.80 -23.35 51.98
C PHE A 756 -22.74 -24.30 51.26
N ALA A 757 -22.24 -25.40 50.69
CA ALA A 757 -23.04 -26.36 49.94
C ALA A 757 -24.18 -26.97 50.77
N GLU A 758 -23.93 -27.26 52.05
CA GLU A 758 -24.89 -27.80 53.04
C GLU A 758 -25.81 -26.74 53.68
N SER A 759 -25.56 -25.45 53.44
CA SER A 759 -26.34 -24.36 54.07
C SER A 759 -27.75 -24.17 53.48
N ASP A 760 -28.67 -23.67 54.31
CA ASP A 760 -30.01 -23.24 53.89
C ASP A 760 -29.97 -22.20 52.76
N ILE A 761 -28.90 -21.41 52.65
CA ILE A 761 -28.71 -20.39 51.60
C ILE A 761 -28.42 -21.05 50.24
N SER A 762 -27.64 -22.15 50.22
CA SER A 762 -27.43 -22.99 49.03
C SER A 762 -28.71 -23.71 48.61
N GLY A 763 -29.46 -24.26 49.59
CA GLY A 763 -30.75 -24.92 49.37
C GLY A 763 -31.80 -23.98 48.78
N THR A 764 -32.08 -22.87 49.47
CA THR A 764 -33.05 -21.85 49.00
C THR A 764 -32.67 -21.26 47.64
N THR A 765 -31.39 -21.06 47.35
CA THR A 765 -30.94 -20.61 46.02
C THR A 765 -31.21 -21.65 44.93
N HIS A 766 -31.10 -22.96 45.21
CA HIS A 766 -31.47 -24.01 44.27
C HIS A 766 -33.00 -24.08 44.07
N ASP A 767 -33.77 -23.97 45.16
CA ASP A 767 -35.24 -23.91 45.08
C ASP A 767 -35.74 -22.68 44.30
N GLU A 768 -35.11 -21.50 44.46
CA GLU A 768 -35.36 -20.29 43.65
C GLU A 768 -35.17 -20.57 42.15
N ILE A 769 -34.10 -21.29 41.78
CA ILE A 769 -33.79 -21.65 40.38
C ILE A 769 -34.83 -22.65 39.85
N GLN A 770 -35.10 -23.73 40.58
CA GLN A 770 -36.08 -24.75 40.18
C GLN A 770 -37.50 -24.19 40.08
N GLN A 771 -37.88 -23.26 40.97
CA GLN A 771 -39.15 -22.56 40.90
C GLN A 771 -39.22 -21.65 39.66
N ALA A 772 -38.18 -20.86 39.36
CA ALA A 772 -38.13 -20.02 38.17
C ALA A 772 -38.23 -20.83 36.86
N VAL A 773 -37.50 -21.95 36.78
CA VAL A 773 -37.55 -22.88 35.64
C VAL A 773 -38.94 -23.52 35.51
N THR A 774 -39.56 -23.94 36.62
CA THR A 774 -40.92 -24.52 36.63
C THR A 774 -41.97 -23.51 36.18
N ILE A 775 -41.87 -22.25 36.64
CA ILE A 775 -42.76 -21.16 36.22
C ILE A 775 -42.64 -20.95 34.71
N ALA A 776 -41.42 -20.85 34.17
CA ALA A 776 -41.19 -20.67 32.74
C ALA A 776 -41.73 -21.85 31.90
N GLN A 777 -41.47 -23.09 32.32
CA GLN A 777 -42.01 -24.28 31.67
C GLN A 777 -43.55 -24.31 31.69
N SER A 778 -44.18 -23.86 32.79
CA SER A 778 -45.64 -23.79 32.89
C SER A 778 -46.24 -22.70 31.98
N ALA A 779 -45.57 -21.55 31.86
CA ALA A 779 -45.99 -20.46 30.98
C ALA A 779 -45.94 -20.86 29.48
N ASN A 780 -45.00 -21.71 29.10
CA ASN A 780 -44.84 -22.23 27.73
C ASN A 780 -45.63 -23.53 27.45
N GLY A 781 -46.39 -24.07 28.42
CA GLY A 781 -46.58 -25.52 28.52
C GLY A 781 -48.00 -26.08 28.61
N ARG A 782 -48.89 -25.85 27.62
CA ARG A 782 -49.74 -26.91 26.98
C ARG A 782 -50.80 -26.37 26.01
N ASN A 783 -50.71 -26.80 24.74
CA ASN A 783 -51.90 -27.01 23.91
C ASN A 783 -52.52 -28.39 24.22
N SER A 784 -53.85 -28.50 24.18
CA SER A 784 -54.61 -29.66 24.69
C SER A 784 -54.51 -30.96 23.89
N ASN A 785 -53.81 -30.97 22.75
CA ASN A 785 -53.95 -32.01 21.72
C ASN A 785 -52.75 -32.99 21.59
N GLY A 786 -51.76 -32.95 22.49
CA GLY A 786 -50.82 -34.06 22.70
C GLY A 786 -49.82 -34.39 21.58
N TYR A 787 -49.62 -33.52 20.59
CA TYR A 787 -48.60 -33.72 19.53
C TYR A 787 -47.21 -33.19 19.94
N SER A 788 -46.17 -33.86 19.44
CA SER A 788 -44.76 -33.62 19.79
C SER A 788 -44.15 -32.38 19.12
N VAL A 789 -43.09 -31.86 19.73
CA VAL A 789 -42.27 -30.76 19.20
C VAL A 789 -41.34 -31.29 18.10
N ASP A 790 -41.81 -31.24 16.85
CA ASP A 790 -40.98 -31.36 15.64
C ASP A 790 -41.69 -30.70 14.44
N GLY A 791 -41.76 -29.37 14.48
CA GLY A 791 -42.35 -28.52 13.45
C GLY A 791 -41.60 -27.18 13.36
N PRO A 792 -41.72 -26.41 12.26
CA PRO A 792 -40.86 -25.26 12.00
C PRO A 792 -41.17 -24.05 12.91
N ASN A 793 -40.57 -24.09 14.11
CA ASN A 793 -40.27 -22.99 15.03
C ASN A 793 -40.70 -21.58 14.60
N ILE A 794 -41.95 -21.20 14.90
CA ILE A 794 -42.28 -19.79 15.15
C ILE A 794 -41.76 -19.47 16.56
N ASN A 795 -40.44 -19.33 16.67
CA ASN A 795 -39.78 -18.92 17.91
C ASN A 795 -40.16 -17.47 18.20
N ILE A 796 -41.22 -17.28 18.98
CA ILE A 796 -41.44 -16.05 19.73
C ILE A 796 -40.38 -16.04 20.82
N SER A 797 -39.21 -15.50 20.50
CA SER A 797 -38.10 -15.36 21.44
C SER A 797 -38.59 -14.60 22.67
N VAL A 798 -38.35 -15.15 23.86
CA VAL A 798 -38.74 -14.55 25.15
C VAL A 798 -38.05 -13.19 25.40
N VAL A 799 -37.01 -12.92 24.61
CA VAL A 799 -36.20 -11.71 24.47
C VAL A 799 -36.79 -10.66 23.51
N GLY A 800 -37.71 -11.03 22.62
CA GLY A 800 -38.22 -10.17 21.55
C GLY A 800 -37.42 -10.28 20.23
N LYS A 801 -37.93 -9.65 19.16
CA LYS A 801 -37.35 -9.75 17.81
C LYS A 801 -35.99 -9.03 17.72
N GLY A 802 -34.95 -9.75 17.31
CA GLY A 802 -33.64 -9.16 17.01
C GLY A 802 -33.69 -8.12 15.89
N TYR A 803 -33.11 -6.95 16.12
CA TYR A 803 -33.19 -5.79 15.23
C TYR A 803 -32.31 -5.87 13.98
N THR A 804 -32.70 -5.14 12.93
CA THR A 804 -31.95 -5.07 11.66
C THR A 804 -30.60 -4.34 11.82
N ARG A 805 -29.49 -5.10 11.90
CA ARG A 805 -28.14 -4.51 11.98
C ARG A 805 -27.79 -3.70 10.74
N ILE A 806 -27.09 -2.58 10.94
CA ILE A 806 -26.75 -1.60 9.90
C ILE A 806 -25.85 -2.20 8.81
N GLY A 807 -26.10 -1.84 7.55
CA GLY A 807 -25.37 -2.37 6.40
C GLY A 807 -23.96 -1.80 6.22
N TYR A 808 -23.06 -2.56 5.58
CA TYR A 808 -21.63 -2.25 5.50
C TYR A 808 -21.31 -0.85 4.95
N LEU A 809 -22.04 -0.36 3.93
CA LEU A 809 -21.83 1.01 3.41
C LEU A 809 -22.12 2.09 4.48
N ARG A 810 -23.20 1.93 5.27
CA ARG A 810 -23.56 2.89 6.33
C ARG A 810 -22.62 2.76 7.54
N GLN A 811 -22.14 1.56 7.87
CA GLN A 811 -21.05 1.35 8.85
C GLN A 811 -19.77 2.07 8.38
N PHE A 812 -19.34 1.84 7.13
CA PHE A 812 -18.17 2.47 6.53
C PHE A 812 -18.28 4.01 6.52
N VAL A 813 -19.44 4.58 6.19
CA VAL A 813 -19.63 6.05 6.24
C VAL A 813 -19.52 6.60 7.67
N ILE A 814 -20.07 5.92 8.68
CA ILE A 814 -19.95 6.34 10.10
C ILE A 814 -18.48 6.26 10.56
N LEU A 815 -17.81 5.15 10.28
CA LEU A 815 -16.40 4.94 10.64
C LEU A 815 -15.48 5.91 9.90
N SER A 816 -15.75 6.19 8.62
CA SER A 816 -15.10 7.24 7.82
C SER A 816 -15.26 8.63 8.45
N GLN A 817 -16.47 9.01 8.89
CA GLN A 817 -16.69 10.28 9.61
C GLN A 817 -15.95 10.32 10.96
N ARG A 818 -15.87 9.19 11.67
CA ARG A 818 -15.12 9.05 12.92
C ARG A 818 -13.61 9.21 12.71
N THR A 819 -13.04 8.51 11.73
CA THR A 819 -11.61 8.59 11.39
C THR A 819 -11.24 9.98 10.84
N TRP A 820 -12.07 10.57 9.97
CA TRP A 820 -11.88 11.92 9.48
C TRP A 820 -11.87 12.94 10.62
N LYS A 821 -12.85 12.91 11.56
CA LYS A 821 -12.84 13.78 12.75
C LYS A 821 -11.58 13.61 13.61
N ASN A 822 -11.11 12.38 13.79
CA ASN A 822 -9.89 12.09 14.58
C ASN A 822 -8.64 12.69 13.92
N LEU A 823 -8.37 12.33 12.66
CA LEU A 823 -7.27 12.89 11.86
C LEU A 823 -7.34 14.42 11.82
N TYR A 824 -8.56 14.95 11.67
CA TYR A 824 -8.79 16.36 11.52
C TYR A 824 -8.52 17.16 12.82
N ARG A 825 -8.92 16.65 13.98
CA ARG A 825 -8.64 17.29 15.29
C ARG A 825 -7.21 17.08 15.78
N ASN A 826 -6.48 16.10 15.24
CA ASN A 826 -5.04 15.92 15.47
C ASN A 826 -4.25 16.07 14.16
N PRO A 827 -4.22 17.27 13.55
CA PRO A 827 -3.63 17.48 12.23
C PRO A 827 -2.09 17.50 12.25
N LEU A 828 -1.45 17.34 13.41
CA LEU A 828 0.00 17.47 13.58
C LEU A 828 0.77 16.52 12.65
N LEU A 829 0.38 15.24 12.58
CA LEU A 829 1.02 14.25 11.72
C LEU A 829 0.91 14.64 10.23
N MET A 830 -0.25 15.12 9.80
CA MET A 830 -0.52 15.53 8.41
C MET A 830 0.27 16.79 8.03
N LEU A 831 0.23 17.82 8.89
CA LEU A 831 0.98 19.07 8.68
C LEU A 831 2.49 18.83 8.68
N THR A 832 3.01 17.95 9.53
CA THR A 832 4.42 17.55 9.53
C THR A 832 4.81 16.87 8.22
N HIS A 833 4.01 15.92 7.71
CA HIS A 833 4.30 15.30 6.40
C HIS A 833 4.25 16.32 5.23
N TYR A 834 3.34 17.29 5.25
CA TYR A 834 3.24 18.30 4.18
C TYR A 834 4.40 19.30 4.24
N ALA A 835 4.75 19.78 5.43
CA ALA A 835 5.87 20.70 5.63
C ALA A 835 7.20 20.04 5.26
N ILE A 836 7.41 18.78 5.64
CA ILE A 836 8.61 18.00 5.27
C ILE A 836 8.69 17.80 3.76
N ALA A 837 7.59 17.42 3.09
CA ALA A 837 7.58 17.21 1.64
C ALA A 837 7.88 18.50 0.85
N ILE A 838 7.33 19.65 1.26
CA ILE A 838 7.64 20.94 0.62
C ILE A 838 9.10 21.35 0.88
N LEU A 839 9.58 21.24 2.12
CA LEU A 839 10.96 21.61 2.49
C LEU A 839 12.00 20.73 1.78
N LEU A 840 11.80 19.42 1.77
CA LEU A 840 12.68 18.49 1.06
C LEU A 840 12.56 18.61 -0.46
N GLY A 841 11.38 18.97 -0.98
CA GLY A 841 11.18 19.28 -2.40
C GLY A 841 12.01 20.49 -2.85
N VAL A 842 11.92 21.61 -2.13
CA VAL A 842 12.71 22.81 -2.41
C VAL A 842 14.21 22.55 -2.20
N LEU A 843 14.60 21.82 -1.16
CA LEU A 843 16.00 21.47 -0.92
C LEU A 843 16.58 20.59 -2.04
N SER A 844 15.85 19.56 -2.46
CA SER A 844 16.29 18.67 -3.55
C SER A 844 16.32 19.40 -4.89
N GLY A 845 15.30 20.21 -5.18
CA GLY A 845 15.24 21.05 -6.37
C GLY A 845 16.33 22.13 -6.42
N TYR A 846 16.84 22.58 -5.28
CA TYR A 846 18.00 23.48 -5.18
C TYR A 846 19.33 22.73 -5.39
N LEU A 847 19.51 21.55 -4.77
CA LEU A 847 20.73 20.76 -4.89
C LEU A 847 20.96 20.19 -6.30
N PHE A 848 19.88 19.88 -7.02
CA PHE A 848 19.90 19.36 -8.40
C PHE A 848 19.36 20.38 -9.42
N TYR A 849 19.50 21.67 -9.14
CA TYR A 849 18.98 22.75 -9.99
C TYR A 849 19.64 22.79 -11.37
N GLY A 850 18.85 22.72 -12.44
CA GLY A 850 19.32 22.89 -13.83
C GLY A 850 20.24 21.77 -14.34
N LEU A 851 19.71 20.56 -14.46
CA LEU A 851 20.41 19.37 -14.97
C LEU A 851 20.84 19.52 -16.43
N THR A 852 22.14 19.53 -16.71
CA THR A 852 22.69 19.56 -18.08
C THR A 852 22.53 18.22 -18.80
N SER A 853 22.77 18.18 -20.12
CA SER A 853 22.66 16.96 -20.95
C SER A 853 24.02 16.27 -21.19
N ASP A 854 24.95 16.41 -20.24
CA ASP A 854 26.27 15.80 -20.28
C ASP A 854 26.31 14.54 -19.40
N ILE A 855 27.38 13.73 -19.48
CA ILE A 855 27.57 12.55 -18.59
C ILE A 855 27.41 12.88 -17.09
N PRO A 856 27.98 13.96 -16.53
CA PRO A 856 27.71 14.37 -15.14
C PRO A 856 26.23 14.71 -14.88
N GLY A 857 25.52 15.26 -15.87
CA GLY A 857 24.08 15.53 -15.80
C GLY A 857 23.23 14.27 -15.76
N PHE A 858 23.67 13.19 -16.41
CA PHE A 858 23.06 11.85 -16.27
C PHE A 858 23.30 11.27 -14.87
N GLN A 859 24.53 11.37 -14.33
CA GLN A 859 24.82 10.93 -12.96
C GLN A 859 23.98 11.71 -11.92
N ASN A 860 23.75 13.01 -12.14
CA ASN A 860 22.89 13.82 -11.28
C ASN A 860 21.40 13.42 -11.37
N ARG A 861 20.89 12.97 -12.52
CA ARG A 861 19.54 12.38 -12.66
C ARG A 861 19.38 11.09 -11.84
N LEU A 862 20.34 10.17 -11.96
CA LEU A 862 20.39 8.95 -11.15
C LEU A 862 20.39 9.28 -9.64
N GLY A 863 21.23 10.23 -9.22
CA GLY A 863 21.31 10.69 -7.84
C GLY A 863 19.99 11.30 -7.33
N LEU A 864 19.35 12.15 -8.13
CA LEU A 864 18.06 12.78 -7.83
C LEU A 864 16.97 11.73 -7.59
N PHE A 865 16.75 10.82 -8.54
CA PHE A 865 15.68 9.82 -8.41
C PHE A 865 15.92 8.86 -7.24
N PHE A 866 17.17 8.41 -7.03
CA PHE A 866 17.52 7.56 -5.90
C PHE A 866 17.25 8.25 -4.55
N PHE A 867 17.63 9.53 -4.43
CA PHE A 867 17.40 10.32 -3.23
C PHE A 867 15.91 10.58 -2.96
N VAL A 868 15.14 10.94 -4.00
CA VAL A 868 13.69 11.15 -3.92
C VAL A 868 12.95 9.88 -3.46
N LEU A 869 13.28 8.72 -4.04
CA LEU A 869 12.70 7.45 -3.62
C LEU A 869 13.11 7.08 -2.18
N ALA A 870 14.38 7.31 -1.79
CA ALA A 870 14.86 7.02 -0.43
C ALA A 870 14.12 7.87 0.62
N LEU A 871 13.94 9.17 0.37
CA LEU A 871 13.21 10.07 1.25
C LEU A 871 11.76 9.61 1.46
N PHE A 872 11.02 9.28 0.39
CA PHE A 872 9.65 8.78 0.54
C PHE A 872 9.60 7.40 1.20
N GLY A 873 10.47 6.48 0.81
CA GLY A 873 10.52 5.13 1.36
C GLY A 873 10.63 5.12 2.88
N PHE A 874 11.58 5.87 3.45
CA PHE A 874 11.69 5.97 4.91
C PHE A 874 10.58 6.84 5.55
N SER A 875 9.95 7.78 4.82
CA SER A 875 8.79 8.54 5.30
C SER A 875 7.52 7.68 5.47
N THR A 876 7.41 6.53 4.78
CA THR A 876 6.26 5.62 4.93
C THR A 876 6.25 4.81 6.23
N LEU A 877 7.36 4.78 6.98
CA LEU A 877 7.44 4.10 8.29
C LEU A 877 6.38 4.62 9.27
N THR A 878 5.86 5.85 9.13
CA THR A 878 4.77 6.33 9.99
C THR A 878 3.47 5.51 9.86
N SER A 879 3.22 4.81 8.75
CA SER A 879 2.04 3.92 8.59
C SER A 879 2.08 2.70 9.51
N LEU A 880 3.24 2.33 10.07
CA LEU A 880 3.36 1.26 11.09
C LEU A 880 2.49 1.55 12.33
N ASN A 881 2.33 2.83 12.69
CA ASN A 881 1.69 3.26 13.93
C ASN A 881 0.18 3.53 13.78
N VAL A 882 -0.34 3.50 12.54
CA VAL A 882 -1.73 3.84 12.18
C VAL A 882 -2.73 2.84 12.76
N PHE A 883 -2.35 1.56 12.84
CA PHE A 883 -3.19 0.53 13.45
C PHE A 883 -2.84 0.26 14.92
N SER A 884 -1.56 0.25 15.29
CA SER A 884 -1.13 -0.20 16.62
C SER A 884 -1.66 0.65 17.76
N SER A 885 -1.81 1.96 17.54
CA SER A 885 -2.39 2.93 18.48
C SER A 885 -3.88 2.70 18.77
N GLU A 886 -4.67 2.27 17.79
CA GLU A 886 -6.12 2.01 17.94
C GLU A 886 -6.45 0.50 18.09
N ARG A 887 -5.43 -0.36 18.19
CA ARG A 887 -5.58 -1.83 18.22
C ARG A 887 -6.51 -2.33 19.33
N LEU A 888 -6.35 -1.82 20.56
CA LEU A 888 -7.15 -2.25 21.72
C LEU A 888 -8.63 -1.88 21.56
N LEU A 889 -8.90 -0.65 21.09
CA LEU A 889 -10.23 -0.19 20.75
C LEU A 889 -10.86 -1.08 19.67
N PHE A 890 -10.13 -1.37 18.59
CA PHE A 890 -10.61 -2.26 17.53
C PHE A 890 -10.96 -3.67 18.04
N THR A 891 -10.10 -4.28 18.89
CA THR A 891 -10.39 -5.61 19.45
C THR A 891 -11.63 -5.60 20.35
N ARG A 892 -11.81 -4.55 21.17
CA ARG A 892 -12.98 -4.37 22.05
C ARG A 892 -14.28 -4.16 21.26
N GLU A 893 -14.26 -3.24 20.29
CA GLU A 893 -15.41 -2.97 19.42
C GLU A 893 -15.76 -4.16 18.51
N ARG A 894 -14.76 -4.98 18.12
CA ARG A 894 -14.99 -6.26 17.42
C ARG A 894 -15.61 -7.32 18.33
N ALA A 895 -15.16 -7.44 19.59
CA ALA A 895 -15.69 -8.40 20.56
C ALA A 895 -17.17 -8.12 20.89
N ASN A 896 -17.51 -6.86 21.17
CA ASN A 896 -18.90 -6.43 21.38
C ASN A 896 -19.69 -6.27 20.06
N GLY A 897 -19.09 -6.61 18.91
CA GLY A 897 -19.76 -6.73 17.62
C GLY A 897 -20.32 -5.41 17.03
N TYR A 898 -19.64 -4.28 17.26
CA TYR A 898 -20.07 -2.95 16.82
C TYR A 898 -20.13 -2.81 15.28
N TYR A 899 -19.20 -3.43 14.54
CA TYR A 899 -19.09 -3.33 13.08
C TYR A 899 -18.35 -4.52 12.45
N SER A 900 -18.38 -4.59 11.12
CA SER A 900 -17.58 -5.54 10.35
C SER A 900 -16.10 -5.13 10.30
N PRO A 901 -15.13 -6.07 10.46
CA PRO A 901 -13.71 -5.75 10.37
C PRO A 901 -13.31 -5.03 9.06
N ILE A 902 -13.94 -5.39 7.94
CA ILE A 902 -13.63 -4.81 6.62
C ILE A 902 -14.03 -3.35 6.51
N THR A 903 -15.13 -2.92 7.14
CA THR A 903 -15.59 -1.52 7.07
C THR A 903 -14.70 -0.59 7.87
N TYR A 904 -14.15 -1.07 9.00
CA TYR A 904 -13.14 -0.36 9.78
C TYR A 904 -11.80 -0.29 9.05
N PHE A 905 -11.33 -1.40 8.49
CA PHE A 905 -10.09 -1.44 7.73
C PHE A 905 -10.15 -0.49 6.52
N ALA A 906 -11.20 -0.59 5.71
CA ALA A 906 -11.38 0.27 4.54
C ALA A 906 -11.43 1.77 4.92
N SER A 907 -12.16 2.15 5.99
CA SER A 907 -12.19 3.56 6.41
C SER A 907 -10.82 4.02 6.93
N LYS A 908 -10.13 3.20 7.74
CA LYS A 908 -8.82 3.57 8.30
C LYS A 908 -7.75 3.73 7.21
N VAL A 909 -7.72 2.80 6.25
CA VAL A 909 -6.77 2.78 5.14
C VAL A 909 -7.01 3.93 4.15
N LEU A 910 -8.27 4.27 3.82
CA LEU A 910 -8.59 5.39 2.94
C LEU A 910 -8.06 6.73 3.48
N PHE A 911 -8.24 6.98 4.78
CA PHE A 911 -7.82 8.23 5.43
C PHE A 911 -6.35 8.24 5.88
N ASP A 912 -5.62 7.13 5.77
CA ASP A 912 -4.14 7.14 5.74
C ASP A 912 -3.64 7.48 4.33
N ILE A 913 -4.13 6.75 3.32
CA ILE A 913 -3.65 6.85 1.93
C ILE A 913 -3.85 8.25 1.35
N ILE A 914 -5.08 8.76 1.30
CA ILE A 914 -5.37 10.00 0.55
C ILE A 914 -4.61 11.19 1.14
N PRO A 915 -4.68 11.47 2.47
CA PRO A 915 -3.99 12.62 3.04
C PRO A 915 -2.48 12.39 3.16
N LEU A 916 -2.02 11.24 3.67
CA LEU A 916 -0.62 11.07 4.08
C LEU A 916 0.27 10.38 3.03
N ARG A 917 -0.31 9.75 2.00
CA ARG A 917 0.45 9.00 0.97
C ARG A 917 0.29 9.48 -0.46
N ILE A 918 -0.85 10.07 -0.84
CA ILE A 918 -1.04 10.62 -2.20
C ILE A 918 -0.57 12.08 -2.29
N ILE A 919 -0.98 12.94 -1.35
CA ILE A 919 -0.68 14.38 -1.42
C ILE A 919 0.82 14.72 -1.28
N PRO A 920 1.62 14.12 -0.36
CA PRO A 920 3.02 14.52 -0.20
C PRO A 920 3.92 14.24 -1.42
N PRO A 921 3.84 13.08 -2.11
CA PRO A 921 4.52 12.86 -3.39
C PRO A 921 4.12 13.85 -4.49
N ILE A 922 2.84 14.22 -4.58
CA ILE A 922 2.36 15.20 -5.55
C ILE A 922 2.97 16.58 -5.25
N LEU A 923 2.90 17.06 -4.01
CA LEU A 923 3.49 18.35 -3.62
C LEU A 923 5.00 18.41 -3.91
N MET A 924 5.74 17.35 -3.56
CA MET A 924 7.19 17.31 -3.75
C MET A 924 7.56 17.17 -5.24
N GLY A 925 6.84 16.35 -6.00
CA GLY A 925 7.08 16.13 -7.43
C GLY A 925 6.79 17.37 -8.27
N ILE A 926 5.69 18.08 -8.00
CA ILE A 926 5.36 19.35 -8.66
C ILE A 926 6.46 20.40 -8.42
N ILE A 927 7.11 20.41 -7.25
CA ILE A 927 8.23 21.32 -6.95
C ILE A 927 9.53 20.88 -7.66
N ILE A 928 9.92 19.61 -7.51
CA ILE A 928 11.22 19.11 -7.99
C ILE A 928 11.32 19.15 -9.52
N TYR A 929 10.28 18.74 -10.24
CA TYR A 929 10.33 18.55 -11.69
C TYR A 929 10.73 19.82 -12.46
N PRO A 930 10.06 20.99 -12.30
CA PRO A 930 10.46 22.22 -12.96
C PRO A 930 11.74 22.85 -12.36
N MET A 931 12.07 22.62 -11.09
CA MET A 931 13.31 23.14 -10.49
C MET A 931 14.57 22.47 -11.05
N THR A 932 14.50 21.17 -11.27
CA THR A 932 15.65 20.36 -11.71
C THR A 932 15.85 20.39 -13.22
N GLY A 933 14.82 20.72 -14.00
CA GLY A 933 14.92 20.81 -15.46
C GLY A 933 14.85 19.45 -16.16
N LEU A 934 14.04 18.54 -15.61
CA LEU A 934 13.65 17.28 -16.27
C LEU A 934 12.85 17.56 -17.56
N GLN A 935 12.67 16.53 -18.40
CA GLN A 935 12.10 16.68 -19.74
C GLN A 935 10.75 17.43 -19.73
N ALA A 936 10.66 18.56 -20.42
CA ALA A 936 9.55 19.52 -20.25
C ALA A 936 8.18 19.08 -20.84
N ASP A 937 8.00 17.80 -21.17
CA ASP A 937 6.76 17.26 -21.72
C ASP A 937 5.77 16.80 -20.64
N THR A 938 4.49 16.99 -20.95
CA THR A 938 3.35 16.66 -20.08
C THR A 938 3.18 15.17 -19.82
N ALA A 939 3.45 14.28 -20.78
CA ALA A 939 3.28 12.84 -20.59
C ALA A 939 4.34 12.30 -19.61
N HIS A 940 5.61 12.65 -19.83
CA HIS A 940 6.72 12.24 -18.97
C HIS A 940 6.56 12.82 -17.54
N PHE A 941 5.96 14.00 -17.37
CA PHE A 941 5.60 14.57 -16.07
C PHE A 941 4.52 13.77 -15.33
N PHE A 942 3.43 13.39 -16.00
CA PHE A 942 2.37 12.60 -15.37
C PHE A 942 2.82 11.16 -15.06
N VAL A 943 3.68 10.55 -15.88
CA VAL A 943 4.32 9.26 -15.57
C VAL A 943 5.23 9.38 -14.35
N PHE A 944 6.06 10.43 -14.28
CA PHE A 944 6.90 10.72 -13.10
C PHE A 944 6.08 10.84 -11.81
N LEU A 945 4.99 11.61 -11.81
CA LEU A 945 4.10 11.71 -10.65
C LEU A 945 3.40 10.39 -10.30
N LEU A 946 2.97 9.62 -11.31
CA LEU A 946 2.34 8.31 -11.12
C LEU A 946 3.28 7.33 -10.43
N VAL A 947 4.54 7.25 -10.87
CA VAL A 947 5.56 6.37 -10.25
C VAL A 947 5.80 6.76 -8.79
N LEU A 948 5.96 8.06 -8.49
CA LEU A 948 6.17 8.53 -7.12
C LEU A 948 4.98 8.20 -6.19
N VAL A 949 3.74 8.36 -6.67
CA VAL A 949 2.53 8.03 -5.89
C VAL A 949 2.40 6.51 -5.69
N LEU A 950 2.61 5.70 -6.73
CA LEU A 950 2.52 4.23 -6.65
C LEU A 950 3.62 3.65 -5.76
N PHE A 951 4.86 4.13 -5.86
CA PHE A 951 5.95 3.75 -4.98
C PHE A 951 5.64 4.05 -3.51
N ASN A 952 5.20 5.28 -3.20
CA ASN A 952 4.87 5.68 -1.83
C ASN A 952 3.64 4.91 -1.28
N LEU A 953 2.72 4.51 -2.15
CA LEU A 953 1.58 3.64 -1.81
C LEU A 953 2.03 2.20 -1.51
N ALA A 954 2.91 1.62 -2.34
CA ALA A 954 3.45 0.27 -2.15
C ALA A 954 4.29 0.17 -0.86
N ALA A 955 5.17 1.15 -0.62
CA ALA A 955 5.95 1.27 0.61
C ALA A 955 5.06 1.39 1.85
N ALA A 956 4.00 2.21 1.80
CA ALA A 956 3.03 2.33 2.88
C ALA A 956 2.22 1.04 3.12
N ALA A 957 1.85 0.31 2.07
CA ALA A 957 1.14 -0.97 2.18
C ALA A 957 2.00 -2.04 2.87
N ILE A 958 3.29 -2.13 2.52
CA ILE A 958 4.26 -3.02 3.18
C ILE A 958 4.43 -2.63 4.65
N CYS A 959 4.57 -1.33 4.96
CA CYS A 959 4.65 -0.83 6.32
C CYS A 959 3.37 -1.15 7.13
N LEU A 960 2.18 -0.94 6.56
CA LEU A 960 0.91 -1.25 7.19
C LEU A 960 0.77 -2.75 7.54
N PHE A 961 1.18 -3.63 6.62
CA PHE A 961 1.21 -5.08 6.87
C PHE A 961 2.12 -5.44 8.05
N ILE A 962 3.36 -4.91 8.08
CA ILE A 962 4.31 -5.13 9.17
C ILE A 962 3.74 -4.60 10.51
N GLY A 963 3.09 -3.44 10.52
CA GLY A 963 2.49 -2.82 11.71
C GLY A 963 1.25 -3.56 12.27
N ILE A 964 0.61 -4.40 11.45
CA ILE A 964 -0.50 -5.27 11.86
C ILE A 964 0.00 -6.62 12.38
N VAL A 965 1.07 -7.16 11.77
CA VAL A 965 1.69 -8.43 12.19
C VAL A 965 2.48 -8.27 13.49
N CYS A 966 3.21 -7.16 13.66
CA CYS A 966 4.04 -6.89 14.83
C CYS A 966 3.21 -6.40 16.03
N ARG A 967 3.37 -7.04 17.19
CA ARG A 967 2.69 -6.61 18.43
C ARG A 967 3.33 -5.38 19.09
N ASP A 968 4.62 -5.17 18.89
CA ASP A 968 5.40 -4.07 19.47
C ASP A 968 5.85 -3.06 18.40
N ASN A 969 5.71 -1.76 18.68
CA ASN A 969 6.02 -0.69 17.73
C ASN A 969 7.52 -0.55 17.44
N SER A 970 8.37 -0.80 18.43
CA SER A 970 9.84 -0.75 18.29
C SER A 970 10.32 -1.86 17.36
N VAL A 971 9.78 -3.07 17.53
CA VAL A 971 10.03 -4.22 16.65
C VAL A 971 9.48 -3.95 15.24
N ALA A 972 8.28 -3.37 15.12
CA ALA A 972 7.70 -3.01 13.82
C ALA A 972 8.57 -1.99 13.06
N ASN A 973 9.03 -0.93 13.74
CA ASN A 973 9.93 0.08 13.18
C ASN A 973 11.28 -0.51 12.76
N LEU A 974 11.85 -1.42 13.55
CA LEU A 974 13.10 -2.11 13.19
C LEU A 974 12.94 -2.96 11.93
N ILE A 975 11.90 -3.79 11.87
CA ILE A 975 11.63 -4.67 10.72
C ILE A 975 11.32 -3.84 9.47
N GLY A 976 10.45 -2.82 9.57
CA GLY A 976 10.15 -1.90 8.47
C GLY A 976 11.41 -1.21 7.93
N SER A 977 12.27 -0.69 8.81
CA SER A 977 13.52 -0.03 8.42
C SER A 977 14.48 -0.99 7.69
N LEU A 978 14.57 -2.25 8.15
CA LEU A 978 15.40 -3.28 7.51
C LEU A 978 14.85 -3.69 6.15
N VAL A 979 13.53 -3.83 5.99
CA VAL A 979 12.89 -4.14 4.69
C VAL A 979 13.11 -3.01 3.69
N MET A 980 12.95 -1.75 4.10
CA MET A 980 13.18 -0.60 3.23
C MET A 980 14.67 -0.44 2.86
N LEU A 981 15.59 -0.67 3.79
CA LEU A 981 17.04 -0.66 3.52
C LEU A 981 17.47 -1.80 2.58
N PHE A 982 16.91 -3.00 2.75
CA PHE A 982 17.11 -4.13 1.84
C PHE A 982 16.62 -3.80 0.43
N SER A 983 15.42 -3.24 0.29
CA SER A 983 14.89 -2.86 -1.02
C SER A 983 15.76 -1.77 -1.67
N LEU A 984 16.19 -0.76 -0.92
CA LEU A 984 17.09 0.30 -1.41
C LEU A 984 18.43 -0.25 -1.96
N LEU A 985 19.00 -1.30 -1.33
CA LEU A 985 20.23 -1.94 -1.80
C LEU A 985 20.08 -2.54 -3.21
N PHE A 986 18.92 -3.12 -3.50
CA PHE A 986 18.60 -3.74 -4.79
C PHE A 986 17.94 -2.77 -5.80
N ALA A 987 18.07 -1.44 -5.62
CA ALA A 987 17.44 -0.45 -6.50
C ALA A 987 18.05 -0.34 -7.93
N GLY A 988 19.13 -1.07 -8.24
CA GLY A 988 19.87 -1.00 -9.51
C GLY A 988 21.01 0.02 -9.56
N LEU A 989 21.04 1.02 -8.67
CA LEU A 989 22.13 2.01 -8.62
C LEU A 989 23.33 1.58 -7.75
N LEU A 990 23.09 0.90 -6.62
CA LEU A 990 24.14 0.50 -5.66
C LEU A 990 24.82 -0.83 -6.01
N LEU A 991 24.14 -1.67 -6.78
CA LEU A 991 24.62 -2.97 -7.27
C LEU A 991 24.28 -3.06 -8.76
N ASN A 992 25.30 -3.19 -9.60
CA ASN A 992 25.11 -3.42 -11.03
C ASN A 992 24.53 -4.82 -11.27
N GLN A 993 23.43 -4.89 -12.03
CA GLN A 993 22.62 -6.07 -12.27
C GLN A 993 23.41 -7.27 -12.84
N ASP A 994 24.35 -7.01 -13.75
CA ASP A 994 25.18 -8.04 -14.40
C ASP A 994 26.24 -8.63 -13.46
N LYS A 995 26.43 -8.05 -12.28
CA LYS A 995 27.35 -8.54 -11.23
C LYS A 995 26.62 -9.19 -10.06
N ILE A 996 25.29 -9.23 -10.06
CA ILE A 996 24.52 -9.99 -9.06
C ILE A 996 24.61 -11.49 -9.40
N PRO A 997 25.04 -12.37 -8.48
CA PRO A 997 25.05 -13.82 -8.72
C PRO A 997 23.65 -14.37 -9.03
N ASP A 998 23.52 -15.33 -9.95
CA ASP A 998 22.20 -15.76 -10.46
C ASP A 998 21.24 -16.24 -9.37
N GLY A 999 21.75 -16.97 -8.36
CA GLY A 999 20.97 -17.41 -7.19
C GLY A 999 20.46 -16.28 -6.28
N ALA A 1000 20.90 -15.04 -6.50
CA ALA A 1000 20.46 -13.84 -5.80
C ALA A 1000 19.64 -12.86 -6.66
N LYS A 1001 19.59 -13.02 -8.00
CA LYS A 1001 18.87 -12.09 -8.91
C LYS A 1001 17.38 -11.94 -8.57
N TRP A 1002 16.73 -13.01 -8.10
CA TRP A 1002 15.32 -12.96 -7.67
C TRP A 1002 15.05 -12.02 -6.48
N LEU A 1003 16.06 -11.68 -5.67
CA LEU A 1003 15.94 -10.70 -4.58
C LEU A 1003 15.65 -9.28 -5.12
N GLN A 1004 16.09 -8.99 -6.34
CA GLN A 1004 15.83 -7.72 -7.02
C GLN A 1004 14.33 -7.57 -7.34
N TRP A 1005 13.64 -8.66 -7.67
CA TRP A 1005 12.19 -8.66 -7.92
C TRP A 1005 11.35 -8.41 -6.66
N LEU A 1006 11.93 -8.57 -5.46
CA LEU A 1006 11.29 -8.16 -4.21
C LEU A 1006 11.40 -6.64 -3.95
N SER A 1007 12.17 -5.91 -4.75
CA SER A 1007 12.47 -4.50 -4.49
C SER A 1007 11.49 -3.55 -5.17
N ILE A 1008 10.64 -2.89 -4.37
CA ILE A 1008 9.81 -1.77 -4.86
C ILE A 1008 10.65 -0.57 -5.31
N PHE A 1009 11.88 -0.43 -4.80
CA PHE A 1009 12.81 0.60 -5.25
C PHE A 1009 13.33 0.34 -6.67
N HIS A 1010 13.55 -0.92 -7.06
CA HIS A 1010 14.01 -1.27 -8.41
C HIS A 1010 12.99 -0.83 -9.47
N TYR A 1011 11.74 -1.32 -9.36
CA TYR A 1011 10.68 -0.98 -10.30
C TYR A 1011 10.44 0.53 -10.40
N ALA A 1012 10.49 1.25 -9.27
CA ALA A 1012 10.33 2.70 -9.26
C ALA A 1012 11.54 3.44 -9.86
N PHE A 1013 12.77 2.99 -9.60
CA PHE A 1013 13.98 3.63 -10.12
C PHE A 1013 14.12 3.42 -11.63
N GLU A 1014 13.89 2.19 -12.10
CA GLU A 1014 13.87 1.85 -13.53
C GLU A 1014 12.78 2.63 -14.28
N SER A 1015 11.55 2.66 -13.75
CA SER A 1015 10.46 3.48 -14.32
C SER A 1015 10.82 4.96 -14.43
N LEU A 1016 11.45 5.56 -13.41
CA LEU A 1016 11.83 6.98 -13.43
C LEU A 1016 12.94 7.27 -14.44
N ILE A 1017 13.99 6.43 -14.48
CA ILE A 1017 15.15 6.69 -15.34
C ILE A 1017 14.87 6.37 -16.82
N VAL A 1018 14.10 5.33 -17.12
CA VAL A 1018 13.65 5.05 -18.51
C VAL A 1018 12.75 6.16 -19.02
N ASN A 1019 11.84 6.69 -18.19
CA ASN A 1019 10.97 7.82 -18.53
C ASN A 1019 11.75 9.11 -18.86
N GLU A 1020 12.80 9.45 -18.11
CA GLU A 1020 13.57 10.69 -18.34
C GLU A 1020 14.66 10.54 -19.41
N VAL A 1021 15.33 9.37 -19.53
CA VAL A 1021 16.60 9.25 -20.28
C VAL A 1021 16.45 8.55 -21.63
N SER A 1022 15.42 7.73 -21.86
CA SER A 1022 15.25 6.96 -23.11
C SER A 1022 15.29 7.82 -24.38
N LYS A 1023 14.73 9.04 -24.31
CA LYS A 1023 14.65 10.01 -25.43
C LYS A 1023 15.72 11.10 -25.41
N LEU A 1024 16.73 11.02 -24.53
CA LEU A 1024 17.81 12.01 -24.45
C LEU A 1024 19.06 11.55 -25.19
N THR A 1025 19.64 12.43 -26.01
CA THR A 1025 21.02 12.31 -26.50
C THR A 1025 21.95 13.02 -25.52
N LEU A 1026 22.91 12.31 -24.95
CA LEU A 1026 23.89 12.85 -24.00
C LEU A 1026 25.20 13.18 -24.72
N VAL A 1027 25.88 14.26 -24.32
CA VAL A 1027 27.16 14.69 -24.91
C VAL A 1027 28.32 14.35 -23.97
N ASP A 1028 29.36 13.68 -24.49
CA ASP A 1028 30.67 13.54 -23.84
C ASP A 1028 31.70 14.43 -24.54
N LYS A 1029 32.32 15.36 -23.79
CA LYS A 1029 33.29 16.32 -24.32
C LYS A 1029 34.71 15.77 -24.14
N LYS A 1030 35.10 14.82 -25.00
CA LYS A 1030 36.32 14.04 -24.84
C LYS A 1030 37.38 14.43 -25.86
N TYR A 1031 38.57 14.77 -25.38
CA TYR A 1031 39.71 15.22 -26.20
C TYR A 1031 39.43 16.44 -27.11
N GLY A 1032 38.38 17.22 -26.82
CA GLY A 1032 37.95 18.35 -27.65
C GLY A 1032 36.94 18.00 -28.75
N LEU A 1033 36.46 16.75 -28.79
CA LEU A 1033 35.36 16.31 -29.64
C LEU A 1033 34.08 16.14 -28.78
N ASP A 1034 32.94 16.54 -29.34
CA ASP A 1034 31.62 16.34 -28.75
C ASP A 1034 31.06 15.01 -29.26
N ILE A 1035 31.15 13.95 -28.46
CA ILE A 1035 30.63 12.62 -28.79
C ILE A 1035 29.19 12.53 -28.29
N THR A 1036 28.23 12.38 -29.20
CA THR A 1036 26.83 12.12 -28.85
C THR A 1036 26.59 10.63 -28.59
N VAL A 1037 25.90 10.31 -27.50
CA VAL A 1037 25.53 8.94 -27.13
C VAL A 1037 24.02 8.90 -26.79
N PRO A 1038 23.23 8.01 -27.42
CA PRO A 1038 21.80 7.89 -27.10
C PRO A 1038 21.61 7.31 -25.69
N GLY A 1039 20.75 7.93 -24.89
CA GLY A 1039 20.47 7.55 -23.50
C GLY A 1039 19.97 6.11 -23.36
N ALA A 1040 19.20 5.62 -24.33
CA ALA A 1040 18.77 4.22 -24.40
C ALA A 1040 19.93 3.20 -24.42
N ALA A 1041 21.07 3.52 -25.05
CA ALA A 1041 22.26 2.66 -25.04
C ALA A 1041 22.95 2.69 -23.68
N ILE A 1042 23.05 3.87 -23.05
CA ILE A 1042 23.59 4.02 -21.70
C ILE A 1042 22.72 3.24 -20.69
N LEU A 1043 21.40 3.34 -20.76
CA LEU A 1043 20.46 2.57 -19.93
C LEU A 1043 20.72 1.06 -20.04
N SER A 1044 20.86 0.53 -21.26
CA SER A 1044 21.17 -0.89 -21.48
C SER A 1044 22.54 -1.30 -20.90
N SER A 1045 23.53 -0.39 -20.91
CA SER A 1045 24.86 -0.62 -20.31
C SER A 1045 24.87 -0.60 -18.77
N PHE A 1046 23.80 -0.09 -18.14
CA PHE A 1046 23.56 -0.22 -16.69
C PHE A 1046 22.66 -1.43 -16.35
N GLY A 1047 22.16 -2.15 -17.35
CA GLY A 1047 21.28 -3.32 -17.20
C GLY A 1047 19.78 -3.01 -17.17
N PHE A 1048 19.37 -1.78 -17.45
CA PHE A 1048 17.95 -1.39 -17.48
C PHE A 1048 17.28 -1.77 -18.81
N ASP A 1049 16.03 -2.23 -18.73
CA ASP A 1049 15.22 -2.64 -19.87
C ASP A 1049 14.35 -1.45 -20.34
N ASN A 1050 14.71 -0.89 -21.50
CA ASN A 1050 14.04 0.26 -22.10
C ASN A 1050 12.54 0.01 -22.40
N GLY A 1051 12.10 -1.25 -22.53
CA GLY A 1051 10.69 -1.62 -22.72
C GLY A 1051 9.91 -1.82 -21.42
N ALA A 1052 10.58 -1.77 -20.26
CA ALA A 1052 10.03 -2.21 -18.98
C ALA A 1052 9.04 -1.25 -18.31
N MET A 1053 9.12 0.04 -18.60
CA MET A 1053 8.46 1.11 -17.81
C MET A 1053 7.01 0.80 -17.41
N TRP A 1054 6.17 0.34 -18.34
CA TRP A 1054 4.76 0.00 -18.05
C TRP A 1054 4.56 -1.30 -17.26
N ARG A 1055 5.45 -2.29 -17.45
CA ARG A 1055 5.49 -3.52 -16.63
C ARG A 1055 5.82 -3.18 -15.19
N ASP A 1056 6.76 -2.28 -14.96
CA ASP A 1056 7.27 -1.97 -13.63
C ASP A 1056 6.31 -1.03 -12.86
N ILE A 1057 5.69 -0.07 -13.54
CA ILE A 1057 4.53 0.69 -13.05
C ILE A 1057 3.39 -0.25 -12.63
N ALA A 1058 3.08 -1.27 -13.45
CA ALA A 1058 2.07 -2.27 -13.11
C ALA A 1058 2.50 -3.12 -11.90
N CYS A 1059 3.77 -3.53 -11.79
CA CYS A 1059 4.32 -4.22 -10.63
C CYS A 1059 4.16 -3.39 -9.35
N LEU A 1060 4.46 -2.09 -9.34
CA LEU A 1060 4.22 -1.21 -8.19
C LEU A 1060 2.74 -1.18 -7.76
N GLY A 1061 1.82 -1.10 -8.73
CA GLY A 1061 0.38 -1.18 -8.48
C GLY A 1061 -0.05 -2.53 -7.87
N VAL A 1062 0.50 -3.63 -8.38
CA VAL A 1062 0.28 -4.98 -7.84
C VAL A 1062 0.84 -5.12 -6.41
N TYR A 1063 2.04 -4.59 -6.14
CA TYR A 1063 2.62 -4.56 -4.79
C TYR A 1063 1.71 -3.80 -3.80
N ALA A 1064 1.25 -2.61 -4.16
CA ALA A 1064 0.32 -1.83 -3.35
C ALA A 1064 -0.98 -2.60 -3.06
N ALA A 1065 -1.62 -3.17 -4.08
CA ALA A 1065 -2.87 -3.92 -3.92
C ALA A 1065 -2.68 -5.20 -3.09
N ALA A 1066 -1.63 -5.99 -3.39
CA ALA A 1066 -1.35 -7.25 -2.71
C ALA A 1066 -1.05 -7.05 -1.22
N PHE A 1067 -0.22 -6.07 -0.85
CA PHE A 1067 0.09 -5.82 0.56
C PHE A 1067 -1.09 -5.22 1.34
N VAL A 1068 -2.00 -4.46 0.71
CA VAL A 1068 -3.27 -4.05 1.34
C VAL A 1068 -4.19 -5.26 1.60
N VAL A 1069 -4.29 -6.21 0.67
CA VAL A 1069 -5.06 -7.45 0.87
C VAL A 1069 -4.42 -8.35 1.94
N LEU A 1070 -3.09 -8.47 1.96
CA LEU A 1070 -2.35 -9.19 3.01
C LEU A 1070 -2.50 -8.51 4.38
N ALA A 1071 -2.50 -7.19 4.45
CA ALA A 1071 -2.76 -6.42 5.67
C ALA A 1071 -4.19 -6.66 6.20
N TYR A 1072 -5.19 -6.71 5.32
CA TYR A 1072 -6.55 -7.08 5.70
C TYR A 1072 -6.63 -8.52 6.22
N ALA A 1073 -6.00 -9.48 5.52
CA ALA A 1073 -5.99 -10.89 5.93
C ALA A 1073 -5.25 -11.10 7.27
N ALA A 1074 -4.10 -10.44 7.45
CA ALA A 1074 -3.35 -10.45 8.71
C ALA A 1074 -4.19 -9.87 9.86
N MET A 1075 -4.87 -8.75 9.68
CA MET A 1075 -5.79 -8.21 10.68
C MET A 1075 -6.95 -9.18 10.94
N HIS A 1076 -7.54 -9.76 9.90
CA HIS A 1076 -8.68 -10.65 10.05
C HIS A 1076 -8.35 -11.92 10.83
N ILE A 1077 -7.12 -12.44 10.72
CA ILE A 1077 -6.64 -13.71 11.31
C ILE A 1077 -5.89 -13.51 12.64
N LEU A 1078 -4.95 -12.55 12.71
CA LEU A 1078 -4.09 -12.34 13.89
C LEU A 1078 -4.75 -11.49 14.98
N LEU A 1079 -5.69 -10.62 14.59
CA LEU A 1079 -6.47 -9.78 15.49
C LEU A 1079 -7.91 -10.32 15.66
N VAL A 1080 -8.04 -11.65 15.63
CA VAL A 1080 -9.11 -12.35 16.34
C VAL A 1080 -8.72 -12.43 17.80
N GLU A 1081 -9.66 -12.11 18.69
CA GLU A 1081 -9.44 -12.17 20.14
C GLU A 1081 -9.34 -13.62 20.63
N LYS A 1082 -8.12 -14.17 20.67
CA LYS A 1082 -7.81 -15.42 21.35
C LYS A 1082 -7.60 -15.17 22.85
N ARG A 1083 -8.68 -14.89 23.60
CA ARG A 1083 -8.67 -14.94 25.08
C ARG A 1083 -8.71 -16.40 25.53
#